data_AF-A0A7Y8JDG0-F1
#
_entry.id   AF-A0A7Y8JDG0-F1
#
_cell.length_a   1.000
_cell.length_b   1.000
_cell.length_c   1.000
_cell.angle_alpha   90.00
_cell.angle_beta   90.00
_cell.angle_gamma   90.00
#
_symmetry.space_group_name_H-M   'P 1'
#
loop_
_entity.id
_entity.type
_entity.pdbx_description
1 polymer ?
#
loop_
_entity_poly.entity_id
_entity_poly.type
_entity_poly.pdbx_seq_one_letter_code
_entity_poly.pdbx_strand_id
1 'polypeptide(L)'
;MQTKKFVICGNASAKGISDDPKNDLRLRLSGVNGEGNVTLRIEDIHSKMFGTVPTKFHDLLEIATYVYSADQVILRGADDVDSFGDGWRRDLHFVVPVRNPDFWNGEEVKNALTSTLGFLSDDNYAFSFVKLEQDHSFQDYLEFNDAQTMYGKPEQVVMFSGGLDSLAGALDEVLGQRRRVVLVTHKATPKLNTRHKTLQDLLAQKAGDNAPHQISVRVHKKKPLNREYTQRSRSFLFVSIGATIAKMLGLSSVRFYENGVISLNLPVCAQVVGGRATRTTHPKVMKGFQDIITMVAEAPFTVENPYIWKTKAEVVEQIVKLGCADLIKHSMTCTHTWEMTNQHTHCGLCSQCIDRRFALIAAKADQYDPIEHYKTDVFTQSRNKDDDKIMSASYLERANQVSSLENVGQFLAKYAEVNRVLRYLGGSTAQAAQLVFDLYKRHASEVNAALDEMVRRHATAIRERTMPGDALLRTVHESASVISVPAVSPKEKQPDNFFRKRGAVWETRFEGRNTICLVGVDKGAEYINILLAFPDKETSVYEIACGSAVNAIDIPDNVGVAPEEIEDGFQVTQGIPLGDAGDVVDKKALRECRQLAQELFSEMEEAREIGDHARIEEIEKEMAALTKYIESGKGLGGRQRRTGDKRKNVRDAFRNAVDRTIKQIERYDKPLAEHLKASIKFGNEVVYRPGMPITWDVRPIVNG
;
A
#
# COMPACT_ATOMS: atom_id res chain seq x y z
N MET A 1 6.62 -10.59 -15.30
CA MET A 1 7.34 -9.98 -14.17
C MET A 1 8.69 -9.50 -14.69
N GLN A 2 9.00 -8.21 -14.54
CA GLN A 2 10.28 -7.67 -15.02
C GLN A 2 11.45 -8.28 -14.24
N THR A 3 12.62 -8.38 -14.86
CA THR A 3 13.86 -8.82 -14.19
C THR A 3 14.18 -7.88 -13.02
N LYS A 4 14.50 -8.43 -11.86
CA LYS A 4 14.94 -7.70 -10.66
C LYS A 4 16.05 -6.69 -11.01
N LYS A 5 15.88 -5.44 -10.59
CA LYS A 5 16.84 -4.36 -10.79
C LYS A 5 17.50 -3.96 -9.48
N PHE A 6 18.81 -4.12 -9.41
CA PHE A 6 19.61 -3.66 -8.28
C PHE A 6 19.96 -2.18 -8.44
N VAL A 7 19.69 -1.39 -7.41
CA VAL A 7 20.00 0.03 -7.31
C VAL A 7 21.08 0.21 -6.24
N ILE A 8 22.32 0.39 -6.69
CA ILE A 8 23.47 0.53 -5.79
C ILE A 8 23.68 2.01 -5.48
N CYS A 9 23.50 2.37 -4.21
CA CYS A 9 23.46 3.76 -3.77
C CYS A 9 24.80 4.20 -3.13
N GLY A 10 25.13 5.47 -3.28
CA GLY A 10 26.36 6.08 -2.76
C GLY A 10 27.62 5.31 -3.18
N ASN A 11 28.45 5.00 -2.19
CA ASN A 11 29.70 4.24 -2.35
C ASN A 11 29.57 2.75 -1.99
N ALA A 12 28.36 2.21 -1.79
CA ALA A 12 28.15 0.80 -1.46
C ALA A 12 28.77 -0.17 -2.50
N SER A 13 29.22 -1.34 -2.06
CA SER A 13 29.74 -2.37 -2.97
C SER A 13 28.59 -3.14 -3.62
N ALA A 14 28.74 -3.49 -4.91
CA ALA A 14 27.84 -4.43 -5.58
C ALA A 14 28.31 -5.91 -5.44
N LYS A 15 29.54 -6.12 -4.94
CA LYS A 15 30.18 -7.43 -4.88
C LYS A 15 29.45 -8.35 -3.90
N GLY A 16 28.97 -9.49 -4.40
CA GLY A 16 28.25 -10.49 -3.61
C GLY A 16 26.77 -10.16 -3.38
N ILE A 17 26.24 -9.11 -4.00
CA ILE A 17 24.84 -8.71 -3.90
C ILE A 17 24.13 -8.78 -5.27
N SER A 18 24.80 -8.34 -6.35
CA SER A 18 24.32 -8.51 -7.72
C SER A 18 25.22 -9.45 -8.51
N ASP A 19 24.62 -10.43 -9.17
CA ASP A 19 25.31 -11.40 -10.04
C ASP A 19 25.62 -10.82 -11.44
N ASP A 20 25.02 -9.68 -11.80
CA ASP A 20 25.27 -9.00 -13.07
C ASP A 20 25.47 -7.48 -12.88
N PRO A 21 26.69 -7.05 -12.52
CA PRO A 21 27.02 -5.63 -12.31
C PRO A 21 26.78 -4.73 -13.52
N LYS A 22 26.64 -5.28 -14.74
CA LYS A 22 26.37 -4.49 -15.95
C LYS A 22 24.92 -4.02 -16.01
N ASN A 23 24.02 -4.69 -15.28
CA ASN A 23 22.60 -4.38 -15.22
C ASN A 23 22.20 -3.55 -13.98
N ASP A 24 23.15 -3.24 -13.10
CA ASP A 24 22.95 -2.45 -11.89
C ASP A 24 22.79 -0.95 -12.20
N LEU A 25 21.85 -0.30 -11.52
CA LEU A 25 21.72 1.15 -11.53
C LEU A 25 22.56 1.76 -10.40
N ARG A 26 23.58 2.56 -10.76
CA ARG A 26 24.37 3.29 -9.76
C ARG A 26 23.83 4.71 -9.54
N LEU A 27 23.46 5.02 -8.30
CA LEU A 27 23.08 6.38 -7.88
C LEU A 27 24.06 6.89 -6.82
N ARG A 28 24.69 8.04 -7.08
CA ARG A 28 25.63 8.72 -6.18
C ARG A 28 25.06 10.08 -5.81
N LEU A 29 24.58 10.18 -4.57
CA LEU A 29 24.08 11.42 -4.01
C LEU A 29 25.24 12.34 -3.62
N SER A 30 25.02 13.64 -3.77
CA SER A 30 25.93 14.70 -3.34
C SER A 30 25.14 15.92 -2.88
N GLY A 31 25.75 16.73 -2.02
CA GLY A 31 25.22 18.02 -1.58
C GLY A 31 25.44 19.15 -2.61
N VAL A 32 25.31 20.39 -2.17
CA VAL A 32 25.33 21.63 -2.99
C VAL A 32 26.53 21.70 -3.94
N ASN A 33 27.72 21.27 -3.49
CA ASN A 33 28.98 21.32 -4.24
C ASN A 33 29.14 20.22 -5.32
N GLY A 34 28.23 19.22 -5.34
CA GLY A 34 27.86 18.41 -6.51
C GLY A 34 28.96 17.68 -7.29
N GLU A 35 29.41 16.51 -6.82
CA GLU A 35 30.25 15.58 -7.61
C GLU A 35 29.51 14.30 -8.06
N GLY A 36 28.28 14.08 -7.57
CA GLY A 36 27.45 12.90 -7.84
C GLY A 36 26.70 12.91 -9.18
N ASN A 37 25.88 11.88 -9.42
CA ASN A 37 24.90 11.88 -10.52
C ASN A 37 23.48 12.23 -10.04
N VAL A 38 23.29 12.34 -8.73
CA VAL A 38 22.12 12.87 -8.03
C VAL A 38 22.59 13.97 -7.07
N THR A 39 21.85 15.07 -6.99
CA THR A 39 22.13 16.18 -6.07
C THR A 39 20.86 16.56 -5.33
N LEU A 40 20.90 16.56 -3.99
CA LEU A 40 19.83 17.05 -3.13
C LEU A 40 20.18 18.46 -2.63
N ARG A 41 19.23 19.39 -2.72
CA ARG A 41 19.35 20.75 -2.20
C ARG A 41 18.07 21.14 -1.48
N ILE A 42 18.19 21.50 -0.21
CA ILE A 42 17.13 22.09 0.61
C ILE A 42 17.47 23.58 0.71
N GLU A 43 16.79 24.36 -0.13
CA GLU A 43 17.01 25.79 -0.32
C GLU A 43 16.10 26.60 0.60
N ASP A 44 16.50 27.86 0.82
CA ASP A 44 15.73 28.86 1.53
C ASP A 44 15.55 28.56 3.04
N ILE A 45 16.52 27.89 3.67
CA ILE A 45 16.47 27.67 5.13
C ILE A 45 16.94 28.94 5.83
N HIS A 46 16.13 29.48 6.74
CA HIS A 46 16.60 30.56 7.61
C HIS A 46 17.54 29.98 8.67
N SER A 47 18.70 30.60 8.90
CA SER A 47 19.70 30.19 9.91
C SER A 47 19.12 29.96 11.30
N LYS A 48 18.14 30.77 11.74
CA LYS A 48 17.43 30.63 13.03
C LYS A 48 16.53 29.39 13.13
N MET A 49 16.19 28.77 12.01
CA MET A 49 15.44 27.50 11.95
C MET A 49 16.34 26.28 12.06
N PHE A 50 17.65 26.46 11.95
CA PHE A 50 18.59 25.35 12.02
C PHE A 50 18.66 24.78 13.43
N GLY A 51 18.33 23.50 13.55
CA GLY A 51 18.45 22.71 14.77
C GLY A 51 19.17 21.40 14.48
N THR A 52 19.70 20.77 15.52
CA THR A 52 20.31 19.45 15.41
C THR A 52 19.26 18.41 15.03
N VAL A 53 19.56 17.60 14.02
CA VAL A 53 18.70 16.53 13.51
C VAL A 53 19.34 15.18 13.85
N PRO A 54 18.57 14.17 14.31
CA PRO A 54 19.09 12.83 14.50
C PRO A 54 19.61 12.22 13.20
N THR A 55 20.70 11.45 13.25
CA THR A 55 21.33 10.85 12.07
C THR A 55 20.38 9.94 11.27
N LYS A 56 19.37 9.34 11.91
CA LYS A 56 18.32 8.56 11.24
C LYS A 56 17.49 9.39 10.26
N PHE A 57 17.27 10.69 10.51
CA PHE A 57 16.60 11.56 9.54
C PHE A 57 17.52 11.92 8.37
N HIS A 58 18.83 11.97 8.57
CA HIS A 58 19.78 12.11 7.45
C HIS A 58 19.68 10.87 6.54
N ASP A 59 19.74 9.68 7.13
CA ASP A 59 19.57 8.42 6.40
C ASP A 59 18.21 8.37 5.67
N LEU A 60 17.10 8.76 6.33
CA LEU A 60 15.76 8.80 5.75
C LEU A 60 15.71 9.69 4.50
N LEU A 61 16.29 10.89 4.56
CA LEU A 61 16.34 11.81 3.42
C LEU A 61 17.11 11.24 2.23
N GLU A 62 18.24 10.60 2.50
CA GLU A 62 19.06 9.98 1.46
C GLU A 62 18.33 8.79 0.83
N ILE A 63 17.75 7.90 1.64
CA ILE A 63 16.91 6.78 1.19
C ILE A 63 15.78 7.29 0.30
N ALA A 64 15.02 8.28 0.75
CA ALA A 64 13.91 8.83 -0.01
C ALA A 64 14.36 9.50 -1.32
N THR A 65 15.54 10.11 -1.33
CA THR A 65 16.15 10.69 -2.53
C THR A 65 16.58 9.61 -3.53
N TYR A 66 17.15 8.51 -3.06
CA TYR A 66 17.50 7.36 -3.91
C TYR A 66 16.26 6.69 -4.49
N VAL A 67 15.23 6.44 -3.67
CA VAL A 67 13.95 5.88 -4.12
C VAL A 67 13.32 6.77 -5.20
N TYR A 68 13.20 8.08 -4.95
CA TYR A 68 12.68 9.02 -5.94
C TYR A 68 13.51 9.06 -7.22
N SER A 69 14.83 8.98 -7.09
CA SER A 69 15.72 9.02 -8.25
C SER A 69 15.62 7.75 -9.10
N ALA A 70 15.63 6.58 -8.47
CA ALA A 70 15.44 5.30 -9.16
C ALA A 70 14.07 5.23 -9.85
N ASP A 71 13.03 5.75 -9.20
CA ASP A 71 11.67 5.82 -9.74
C ASP A 71 11.60 6.60 -11.07
N GLN A 72 12.48 7.59 -11.27
CA GLN A 72 12.57 8.38 -12.50
C GLN A 72 13.55 7.84 -13.56
N VAL A 73 14.35 6.84 -13.20
CA VAL A 73 15.36 6.26 -14.10
C VAL A 73 14.85 4.97 -14.73
N ILE A 74 14.23 4.10 -13.92
CA ILE A 74 13.81 2.77 -14.35
C ILE A 74 12.41 2.90 -14.95
N LEU A 75 12.28 2.63 -16.25
CA LEU A 75 10.99 2.74 -16.94
C LEU A 75 10.00 1.69 -16.41
N ARG A 76 8.74 2.09 -16.27
CA ARG A 76 7.63 1.14 -16.16
C ARG A 76 7.39 0.52 -17.55
N GLY A 77 6.91 -0.72 -17.61
CA GLY A 77 6.69 -1.43 -18.89
C GLY A 77 5.63 -0.75 -19.76
N ALA A 78 5.38 -1.31 -20.95
CA ALA A 78 4.52 -0.71 -21.98
C ALA A 78 3.13 -0.31 -21.46
N ASP A 79 2.50 0.66 -22.15
CA ASP A 79 1.16 1.19 -21.89
C ASP A 79 0.03 0.17 -22.17
N ASP A 80 0.21 -1.10 -21.80
CA ASP A 80 -0.77 -2.15 -22.08
C ASP A 80 -1.91 -2.10 -21.05
N VAL A 81 -3.10 -1.78 -21.53
CA VAL A 81 -4.34 -1.81 -20.73
C VAL A 81 -4.84 -3.25 -20.61
N ASP A 82 -4.57 -4.07 -21.64
CA ASP A 82 -5.11 -5.43 -21.80
C ASP A 82 -4.55 -6.44 -20.78
N SER A 83 -3.37 -6.18 -20.21
CA SER A 83 -2.75 -7.03 -19.18
C SER A 83 -3.00 -6.53 -17.75
N PHE A 84 -3.85 -5.52 -17.57
CA PHE A 84 -4.07 -4.85 -16.28
C PHE A 84 -2.78 -4.33 -15.61
N GLY A 85 -1.75 -4.03 -16.40
CA GLY A 85 -0.47 -3.54 -15.89
C GLY A 85 0.48 -4.63 -15.41
N ASP A 86 0.40 -5.87 -15.92
CA ASP A 86 1.40 -6.91 -15.65
C ASP A 86 2.82 -6.48 -16.08
N GLY A 87 2.93 -5.58 -17.07
CA GLY A 87 4.18 -4.91 -17.45
C GLY A 87 4.55 -3.69 -16.59
N TRP A 88 3.61 -3.13 -15.81
CA TRP A 88 3.76 -1.87 -15.07
C TRP A 88 4.67 -2.00 -13.84
N ARG A 89 4.59 -3.12 -13.13
CA ARG A 89 5.29 -3.33 -11.85
C ARG A 89 6.77 -3.64 -12.07
N ARG A 90 7.63 -2.97 -11.31
CA ARG A 90 9.07 -3.24 -11.27
C ARG A 90 9.43 -4.03 -10.02
N ASP A 91 10.53 -4.75 -10.07
CA ASP A 91 11.14 -5.40 -8.90
C ASP A 91 12.47 -4.69 -8.61
N LEU A 92 12.52 -3.92 -7.53
CA LEU A 92 13.59 -2.98 -7.19
C LEU A 92 14.28 -3.42 -5.89
N HIS A 93 15.58 -3.65 -5.96
CA HIS A 93 16.39 -3.95 -4.78
C HIS A 93 17.41 -2.83 -4.55
N PHE A 94 17.27 -2.09 -3.45
CA PHE A 94 18.16 -0.99 -3.09
C PHE A 94 19.26 -1.47 -2.16
N VAL A 95 20.51 -1.16 -2.50
CA VAL A 95 21.66 -1.33 -1.60
C VAL A 95 22.08 0.06 -1.14
N VAL A 96 21.79 0.40 0.12
CA VAL A 96 21.92 1.77 0.63
C VAL A 96 22.91 1.83 1.80
N PRO A 97 23.99 2.61 1.70
CA PRO A 97 24.85 2.86 2.85
C PRO A 97 24.16 3.84 3.80
N VAL A 98 24.09 3.49 5.09
CA VAL A 98 23.41 4.26 6.14
C VAL A 98 24.27 4.38 7.40
N ARG A 99 24.04 5.43 8.19
CA ARG A 99 24.74 5.65 9.45
C ARG A 99 24.34 4.62 10.52
N ASN A 100 23.06 4.23 10.52
CA ASN A 100 22.44 3.36 11.52
C ASN A 100 21.97 2.01 10.94
N PRO A 101 22.89 1.10 10.51
CA PRO A 101 22.50 -0.13 9.81
C PRO A 101 21.62 -1.06 10.65
N ASP A 102 21.86 -1.18 11.96
CA ASP A 102 21.06 -2.07 12.82
C ASP A 102 19.59 -1.64 12.89
N PHE A 103 19.35 -0.33 12.97
CA PHE A 103 18.00 0.24 12.94
C PHE A 103 17.32 -0.01 11.59
N TRP A 104 17.98 0.31 10.48
CA TRP A 104 17.39 0.17 9.14
C TRP A 104 17.24 -1.28 8.71
N ASN A 105 18.07 -2.18 9.22
CA ASN A 105 17.93 -3.62 9.01
C ASN A 105 16.97 -4.29 10.01
N GLY A 106 16.39 -3.55 10.95
CA GLY A 106 15.30 -4.05 11.78
C GLY A 106 14.10 -4.46 10.92
N GLU A 107 13.51 -5.60 11.23
CA GLU A 107 12.39 -6.19 10.49
C GLU A 107 11.20 -5.22 10.38
N GLU A 108 10.83 -4.58 11.48
CA GLU A 108 9.73 -3.60 11.53
C GLU A 108 9.94 -2.42 10.55
N VAL A 109 11.16 -1.87 10.51
CA VAL A 109 11.51 -0.73 9.65
C VAL A 109 11.53 -1.14 8.18
N LYS A 110 12.12 -2.29 7.85
CA LYS A 110 12.11 -2.80 6.46
C LYS A 110 10.69 -3.08 6.00
N ASN A 111 9.88 -3.77 6.80
CA ASN A 111 8.51 -4.14 6.47
C ASN A 111 7.62 -2.90 6.27
N ALA A 112 7.78 -1.88 7.11
CA ALA A 112 7.07 -0.61 6.93
C ALA A 112 7.49 0.09 5.63
N LEU A 113 8.79 0.16 5.31
CA LEU A 113 9.28 0.75 4.06
C LEU A 113 8.78 0.00 2.83
N THR A 114 8.95 -1.32 2.76
CA THR A 114 8.60 -2.14 1.60
C THR A 114 7.10 -2.13 1.35
N SER A 115 6.28 -2.33 2.39
CA SER A 115 4.82 -2.34 2.27
C SER A 115 4.25 -0.97 1.89
N THR A 116 4.78 0.12 2.46
CA THR A 116 4.33 1.49 2.17
C THR A 116 4.70 1.90 0.76
N LEU A 117 5.97 1.72 0.36
CA LEU A 117 6.44 2.07 -0.97
C LEU A 117 5.81 1.19 -2.04
N GLY A 118 5.65 -0.11 -1.77
CA GLY A 118 5.02 -1.03 -2.70
C GLY A 118 3.55 -0.69 -2.93
N PHE A 119 2.81 -0.33 -1.88
CA PHE A 119 1.44 0.16 -2.06
C PHE A 119 1.39 1.53 -2.74
N LEU A 120 2.33 2.44 -2.43
CA LEU A 120 2.37 3.77 -3.03
C LEU A 120 2.61 3.73 -4.55
N SER A 121 3.58 2.94 -5.02
CA SER A 121 4.02 2.94 -6.42
C SER A 121 3.58 1.75 -7.26
N ASP A 122 3.02 0.71 -6.64
CA ASP A 122 2.69 -0.59 -7.25
C ASP A 122 3.94 -1.34 -7.75
N ASP A 123 5.12 -1.06 -7.18
CA ASP A 123 6.37 -1.79 -7.43
C ASP A 123 6.70 -2.72 -6.25
N ASN A 124 7.57 -3.71 -6.47
CA ASN A 124 8.14 -4.51 -5.39
C ASN A 124 9.46 -3.88 -4.92
N TYR A 125 9.65 -3.75 -3.61
CA TYR A 125 10.85 -3.17 -3.01
C TYR A 125 11.54 -4.19 -2.11
N ALA A 126 12.86 -4.21 -2.17
CA ALA A 126 13.73 -4.85 -1.20
C ALA A 126 14.88 -3.89 -0.84
N PHE A 127 15.38 -3.96 0.39
CA PHE A 127 16.46 -3.11 0.87
C PHE A 127 17.55 -3.93 1.55
N SER A 128 18.80 -3.65 1.19
CA SER A 128 20.00 -4.08 1.90
C SER A 128 20.72 -2.85 2.43
N PHE A 129 20.60 -2.60 3.73
CA PHE A 129 21.26 -1.45 4.36
C PHE A 129 22.64 -1.84 4.84
N VAL A 130 23.66 -1.14 4.35
CA VAL A 130 25.08 -1.40 4.69
C VAL A 130 25.65 -0.25 5.50
N LYS A 131 26.74 -0.47 6.25
CA LYS A 131 27.36 0.61 7.01
C LYS A 131 27.93 1.68 6.07
N LEU A 132 27.63 2.95 6.35
CA LEU A 132 28.27 4.09 5.70
C LEU A 132 29.71 4.25 6.21
N GLU A 133 30.70 4.10 5.34
CA GLU A 133 32.12 4.22 5.70
C GLU A 133 32.62 5.67 5.79
N GLN A 134 32.12 6.54 4.90
CA GLN A 134 32.48 7.95 4.86
C GLN A 134 31.21 8.77 5.03
N ASP A 135 31.07 9.35 6.23
CA ASP A 135 29.98 10.28 6.50
C ASP A 135 30.23 11.62 5.80
N HIS A 136 29.16 12.26 5.39
CA HIS A 136 29.15 13.61 4.83
C HIS A 136 28.22 14.48 5.69
N SER A 137 28.51 15.77 5.71
CA SER A 137 27.84 16.71 6.59
C SER A 137 26.40 16.94 6.12
N PHE A 138 25.42 16.88 7.03
CA PHE A 138 24.03 17.20 6.70
C PHE A 138 23.88 18.63 6.18
N GLN A 139 24.72 19.55 6.67
CA GLN A 139 24.77 20.92 6.20
C GLN A 139 25.11 21.02 4.71
N ASP A 140 25.72 19.99 4.12
CA ASP A 140 26.05 19.97 2.69
C ASP A 140 24.79 19.94 1.81
N TYR A 141 23.63 19.58 2.36
CA TYR A 141 22.34 19.64 1.67
C TYR A 141 21.62 20.97 1.82
N LEU A 142 22.04 21.84 2.74
CA LEU A 142 21.29 23.02 3.15
C LEU A 142 21.86 24.28 2.49
N GLU A 143 21.00 25.06 1.83
CA GLU A 143 21.33 26.41 1.38
C GLU A 143 20.59 27.42 2.27
N PHE A 144 21.35 28.19 3.06
CA PHE A 144 20.81 29.17 3.99
C PHE A 144 20.46 30.48 3.29
N ASN A 145 19.29 31.04 3.63
CA ASN A 145 18.80 32.32 3.09
C ASN A 145 18.07 33.11 4.17
N ASP A 146 18.75 34.11 4.74
CA ASP A 146 18.19 34.98 5.79
C ASP A 146 17.50 36.23 5.22
N ALA A 147 17.25 36.28 3.91
CA ALA A 147 16.55 37.41 3.27
C ALA A 147 15.06 37.47 3.65
N GLN A 148 14.45 36.35 4.07
CA GLN A 148 13.06 36.32 4.53
C GLN A 148 12.99 36.74 5.99
N THR A 149 12.08 37.67 6.30
CA THR A 149 11.87 38.09 7.70
C THR A 149 11.11 37.01 8.45
N MET A 150 11.74 36.41 9.46
CA MET A 150 11.11 35.39 10.29
C MET A 150 10.50 36.00 11.55
N TYR A 151 9.16 36.04 11.60
CA TYR A 151 8.40 36.51 12.76
C TYR A 151 7.95 35.32 13.62
N GLY A 152 8.64 35.11 14.75
CA GLY A 152 8.32 34.03 15.68
C GLY A 152 8.71 32.63 15.19
N LYS A 153 8.48 31.62 16.03
CA LYS A 153 8.77 30.22 15.68
C LYS A 153 7.57 29.60 14.93
N PRO A 154 7.80 28.83 13.86
CA PRO A 154 6.77 28.06 13.19
C PRO A 154 6.12 27.04 14.12
N GLU A 155 4.83 26.85 13.93
CA GLU A 155 3.99 25.95 14.72
C GLU A 155 3.60 24.71 13.92
N GLN A 156 3.74 24.74 12.60
CA GLN A 156 3.40 23.62 11.73
C GLN A 156 4.21 23.61 10.43
N VAL A 157 4.46 22.41 9.90
CA VAL A 157 5.05 22.19 8.58
C VAL A 157 3.96 21.69 7.63
N VAL A 158 3.78 22.39 6.51
CA VAL A 158 2.73 22.12 5.52
C VAL A 158 3.36 21.77 4.17
N MET A 159 2.93 20.64 3.61
CA MET A 159 3.35 20.16 2.31
C MET A 159 2.64 20.96 1.21
N PHE A 160 3.36 21.88 0.57
CA PHE A 160 2.81 22.82 -0.40
C PHE A 160 3.23 22.47 -1.84
N SER A 161 2.29 21.96 -2.64
CA SER A 161 2.54 21.58 -4.04
C SER A 161 2.29 22.72 -5.05
N GLY A 162 1.60 23.78 -4.63
CA GLY A 162 1.11 24.84 -5.52
C GLY A 162 -0.20 24.52 -6.24
N GLY A 163 -0.80 23.35 -5.96
CA GLY A 163 -2.14 22.98 -6.42
C GLY A 163 -3.24 23.62 -5.57
N LEU A 164 -4.48 23.59 -6.09
CA LEU A 164 -5.65 24.22 -5.48
C LEU A 164 -5.88 23.81 -4.02
N ASP A 165 -5.75 22.52 -3.71
CA ASP A 165 -6.01 21.98 -2.37
C ASP A 165 -4.93 22.40 -1.38
N SER A 166 -3.65 22.33 -1.79
CA SER A 166 -2.52 22.80 -0.97
C SER A 166 -2.56 24.31 -0.74
N LEU A 167 -3.07 25.08 -1.72
CA LEU A 167 -3.32 26.52 -1.57
C LEU A 167 -4.42 26.79 -0.54
N ALA A 168 -5.56 26.13 -0.68
CA ALA A 168 -6.63 26.25 0.30
C ALA A 168 -6.17 25.87 1.71
N GLY A 169 -5.38 24.80 1.84
CA GLY A 169 -4.79 24.39 3.12
C GLY A 169 -3.85 25.41 3.73
N ALA A 170 -2.91 25.94 2.93
CA ALA A 170 -2.00 27.00 3.37
C ALA A 170 -2.76 28.27 3.81
N LEU A 171 -3.78 28.67 3.06
CA LEU A 171 -4.64 29.81 3.43
C LEU A 171 -5.43 29.54 4.70
N ASP A 172 -5.97 28.34 4.88
CA ASP A 172 -6.71 27.97 6.08
C ASP A 172 -5.82 28.00 7.32
N GLU A 173 -4.59 27.48 7.24
CA GLU A 173 -3.63 27.54 8.35
C GLU A 173 -3.24 28.98 8.70
N VAL A 174 -2.88 29.77 7.69
CA VAL A 174 -2.30 31.11 7.87
C VAL A 174 -3.35 32.17 8.20
N LEU A 175 -4.50 32.15 7.52
CA LEU A 175 -5.55 33.16 7.65
C LEU A 175 -6.69 32.69 8.55
N GLY A 176 -7.14 31.44 8.36
CA GLY A 176 -8.25 30.87 9.12
C GLY A 176 -7.87 30.57 10.57
N GLN A 177 -6.78 29.83 10.76
CA GLN A 177 -6.30 29.38 12.06
C GLN A 177 -5.21 30.28 12.65
N ARG A 178 -4.68 31.23 11.87
CA ARG A 178 -3.61 32.16 12.28
C ARG A 178 -2.36 31.47 12.82
N ARG A 179 -2.04 30.29 12.30
CA ARG A 179 -0.80 29.58 12.65
C ARG A 179 0.35 30.14 11.84
N ARG A 180 1.53 30.19 12.44
CA ARG A 180 2.80 30.39 11.71
C ARG A 180 3.21 29.06 11.11
N VAL A 181 3.27 28.97 9.79
CA VAL A 181 3.60 27.71 9.12
C VAL A 181 4.84 27.83 8.25
N VAL A 182 5.52 26.70 8.07
CA VAL A 182 6.56 26.53 7.04
C VAL A 182 5.94 25.76 5.89
N LEU A 183 5.96 26.36 4.70
CA LEU A 183 5.58 25.69 3.47
C LEU A 183 6.80 24.98 2.90
N VAL A 184 6.69 23.68 2.66
CA VAL A 184 7.73 22.89 1.99
C VAL A 184 7.27 22.63 0.57
N THR A 185 8.10 22.93 -0.43
CA THR A 185 7.78 22.70 -1.85
C THR A 185 8.89 21.98 -2.56
N HIS A 186 8.59 20.78 -3.07
CA HIS A 186 9.50 20.06 -3.97
C HIS A 186 9.43 20.63 -5.40
N LYS A 187 10.48 21.31 -5.85
CA LYS A 187 10.63 21.90 -7.19
C LYS A 187 11.21 20.88 -8.17
N ALA A 188 10.37 19.99 -8.67
CA ALA A 188 10.76 18.93 -9.62
C ALA A 188 11.22 19.47 -11.00
N THR A 189 10.78 20.67 -11.40
CA THR A 189 11.16 21.29 -12.68
C THR A 189 11.27 22.81 -12.56
N PRO A 190 12.29 23.44 -13.18
CA PRO A 190 12.41 24.90 -13.19
C PRO A 190 11.24 25.63 -13.87
N LYS A 191 10.50 24.96 -14.77
CA LYS A 191 9.37 25.55 -15.50
C LYS A 191 8.27 26.13 -14.58
N LEU A 192 8.13 25.57 -13.37
CA LEU A 192 7.11 25.97 -12.41
C LEU A 192 7.59 27.03 -11.41
N ASN A 193 8.89 27.36 -11.40
CA ASN A 193 9.48 28.23 -10.38
C ASN A 193 8.83 29.61 -10.33
N THR A 194 8.63 30.26 -11.48
CA THR A 194 7.98 31.58 -11.54
C THR A 194 6.57 31.54 -10.98
N ARG A 195 5.80 30.49 -11.29
CA ARG A 195 4.42 30.35 -10.83
C ARG A 195 4.34 30.06 -9.34
N HIS A 196 5.19 29.18 -8.83
CA HIS A 196 5.32 28.96 -7.38
C HIS A 196 5.68 30.27 -6.67
N LYS A 197 6.64 31.03 -7.19
CA LYS A 197 7.02 32.33 -6.64
C LYS A 197 5.85 33.32 -6.64
N THR A 198 5.15 33.47 -7.76
CA THR A 198 3.96 34.34 -7.82
C THR A 198 2.90 33.94 -6.79
N LEU A 199 2.61 32.64 -6.67
CA LEU A 199 1.61 32.16 -5.71
C LEU A 199 2.06 32.39 -4.26
N GLN A 200 3.36 32.21 -3.97
CA GLN A 200 3.96 32.50 -2.68
C GLN A 200 3.88 33.99 -2.32
N ASP A 201 4.26 34.87 -3.26
CA ASP A 201 4.23 36.32 -3.06
C ASP A 201 2.79 36.81 -2.78
N LEU A 202 1.80 36.29 -3.52
CA LEU A 202 0.39 36.61 -3.30
C LEU A 202 -0.12 36.08 -1.96
N LEU A 203 0.27 34.87 -1.57
CA LEU A 203 -0.12 34.30 -0.28
C LEU A 203 0.51 35.08 0.89
N ALA A 204 1.78 35.47 0.78
CA ALA A 204 2.46 36.34 1.73
C ALA A 204 1.77 37.71 1.83
N GLN A 205 1.36 38.29 0.70
CA GLN A 205 0.61 39.55 0.67
C GLN A 205 -0.73 39.45 1.43
N LYS A 206 -1.47 38.35 1.26
CA LYS A 206 -2.73 38.12 2.00
C LYS A 206 -2.48 37.90 3.50
N ALA A 207 -1.35 37.29 3.85
CA ALA A 207 -0.98 36.94 5.22
C ALA A 207 -0.38 38.10 6.03
N GLY A 208 0.17 39.13 5.39
CA GLY A 208 0.83 40.25 6.06
C GLY A 208 1.97 39.77 6.95
N ASP A 209 1.96 40.16 8.22
CA ASP A 209 2.99 39.79 9.20
C ASP A 209 3.04 38.29 9.52
N ASN A 210 1.98 37.53 9.18
CA ASN A 210 1.94 36.08 9.31
C ASN A 210 2.35 35.35 8.01
N ALA A 211 3.10 36.01 7.12
CA ALA A 211 3.59 35.39 5.89
C ALA A 211 4.37 34.10 6.22
N PRO A 212 4.01 32.96 5.61
CA PRO A 212 4.67 31.70 5.94
C PRO A 212 6.07 31.66 5.33
N HIS A 213 7.00 31.05 6.07
CA HIS A 213 8.34 30.81 5.57
C HIS A 213 8.32 29.68 4.54
N GLN A 214 9.02 29.86 3.43
CA GLN A 214 9.02 28.87 2.35
C GLN A 214 10.37 28.16 2.28
N ILE A 215 10.35 26.84 2.36
CA ILE A 215 11.50 25.98 2.08
C ILE A 215 11.28 25.31 0.73
N SER A 216 12.30 25.38 -0.13
CA SER A 216 12.27 24.77 -1.45
C SER A 216 13.19 23.57 -1.48
N VAL A 217 12.80 22.50 -2.17
CA VAL A 217 13.65 21.31 -2.27
C VAL A 217 13.84 20.93 -3.72
N ARG A 218 15.07 20.61 -4.10
CA ARG A 218 15.43 20.16 -5.45
C ARG A 218 16.20 18.86 -5.37
N VAL A 219 15.79 17.91 -6.21
CA VAL A 219 16.59 16.73 -6.54
C VAL A 219 16.99 16.82 -8.00
N HIS A 220 18.21 17.31 -8.24
CA HIS A 220 18.80 17.33 -9.58
C HIS A 220 19.41 15.97 -9.93
N LYS A 221 19.28 15.58 -11.19
CA LYS A 221 19.84 14.35 -11.74
C LYS A 221 20.48 14.64 -13.08
N LYS A 222 21.60 13.98 -13.40
CA LYS A 222 22.21 14.06 -14.74
C LYS A 222 21.18 13.65 -15.81
N LYS A 223 21.20 14.33 -16.96
CA LYS A 223 20.18 14.20 -18.03
C LYS A 223 19.76 12.76 -18.37
N PRO A 224 20.66 11.76 -18.49
CA PRO A 224 20.29 10.37 -18.81
C PRO A 224 19.39 9.67 -17.78
N LEU A 225 19.29 10.23 -16.57
CA LEU A 225 18.52 9.66 -15.45
C LEU A 225 17.06 10.14 -15.39
N ASN A 226 16.60 10.93 -16.36
CA ASN A 226 15.21 11.40 -16.43
C ASN A 226 14.48 10.69 -17.57
N ARG A 227 14.02 9.47 -17.33
CA ARG A 227 13.38 8.61 -18.35
C ARG A 227 11.93 8.30 -18.02
N GLU A 228 11.60 8.19 -16.74
CA GLU A 228 10.28 7.85 -16.22
C GLU A 228 9.61 9.08 -15.59
N TYR A 229 8.41 9.43 -16.04
CA TYR A 229 7.77 10.71 -15.74
C TYR A 229 6.68 10.60 -14.65
N THR A 230 6.25 9.39 -14.30
CA THR A 230 5.11 9.15 -13.39
C THR A 230 5.34 9.55 -11.93
N GLN A 231 6.59 9.56 -11.46
CA GLN A 231 7.01 10.06 -10.14
C GLN A 231 6.17 9.52 -8.95
N ARG A 232 5.83 8.23 -8.95
CA ARG A 232 4.90 7.64 -7.97
C ARG A 232 5.43 7.63 -6.54
N SER A 233 6.74 7.63 -6.36
CA SER A 233 7.40 7.68 -5.04
C SER A 233 7.63 9.11 -4.50
N ARG A 234 7.28 10.16 -5.26
CA ARG A 234 7.58 11.57 -4.91
C ARG A 234 7.05 11.97 -3.53
N SER A 235 5.89 11.44 -3.12
CA SER A 235 5.31 11.78 -1.82
C SER A 235 6.14 11.26 -0.64
N PHE A 236 6.87 10.15 -0.80
CA PHE A 236 7.79 9.64 0.21
C PHE A 236 9.00 10.56 0.41
N LEU A 237 9.58 11.06 -0.68
CA LEU A 237 10.58 12.13 -0.62
C LEU A 237 10.00 13.36 0.08
N PHE A 238 8.79 13.76 -0.31
CA PHE A 238 8.18 14.98 0.19
C PHE A 238 7.93 14.94 1.70
N VAL A 239 7.32 13.85 2.22
CA VAL A 239 7.09 13.67 3.66
C VAL A 239 8.39 13.54 4.43
N SER A 240 9.42 12.87 3.88
CA SER A 240 10.72 12.71 4.53
C SER A 240 11.41 14.06 4.76
N ILE A 241 11.32 14.96 3.78
CA ILE A 241 11.82 16.33 3.92
C ILE A 241 10.99 17.13 4.92
N GLY A 242 9.66 17.06 4.81
CA GLY A 242 8.77 17.72 5.76
C GLY A 242 9.03 17.30 7.20
N ALA A 243 9.19 15.99 7.44
CA ALA A 243 9.44 15.43 8.76
C ALA A 243 10.82 15.83 9.30
N THR A 244 11.84 15.87 8.44
CA THR A 244 13.17 16.35 8.84
C THR A 244 13.12 17.83 9.24
N ILE A 245 12.45 18.68 8.46
CA ILE A 245 12.24 20.10 8.77
C ILE A 245 11.41 20.25 10.05
N ALA A 246 10.35 19.48 10.22
CA ALA A 246 9.56 19.47 11.45
C ALA A 246 10.45 19.15 12.65
N LYS A 247 11.33 18.14 12.52
CA LYS A 247 12.23 17.78 13.61
C LYS A 247 13.31 18.81 13.89
N MET A 248 13.85 19.47 12.86
CA MET A 248 14.73 20.66 13.01
C MET A 248 14.06 21.76 13.84
N LEU A 249 12.76 21.94 13.67
CA LEU A 249 11.95 22.95 14.36
C LEU A 249 11.43 22.49 15.74
N GLY A 250 11.72 21.26 16.16
CA GLY A 250 11.18 20.69 17.39
C GLY A 250 9.70 20.31 17.31
N LEU A 251 9.16 20.16 16.10
CA LEU A 251 7.78 19.74 15.84
C LEU A 251 7.70 18.21 15.63
N SER A 252 6.53 17.66 15.87
CA SER A 252 6.23 16.21 15.76
C SER A 252 5.10 15.92 14.77
N SER A 253 4.81 16.83 13.84
CA SER A 253 3.81 16.58 12.81
C SER A 253 4.12 17.28 11.48
N VAL A 254 3.53 16.76 10.41
CA VAL A 254 3.42 17.41 9.11
C VAL A 254 2.01 17.28 8.56
N ARG A 255 1.58 18.26 7.75
CA ARG A 255 0.25 18.27 7.12
C ARG A 255 0.32 18.26 5.61
N PHE A 256 -0.47 17.37 5.02
CA PHE A 256 -0.88 17.42 3.63
C PHE A 256 -2.28 18.02 3.52
N TYR A 257 -2.58 18.60 2.37
CA TYR A 257 -3.91 19.09 2.05
C TYR A 257 -4.31 18.60 0.66
N GLU A 258 -5.13 17.55 0.64
CA GLU A 258 -5.75 16.99 -0.55
C GLU A 258 -7.17 16.55 -0.18
N ASN A 259 -8.16 16.91 -1.00
CA ASN A 259 -9.55 16.55 -0.77
C ASN A 259 -9.75 15.02 -0.64
N GLY A 260 -10.84 14.64 0.00
CA GLY A 260 -11.15 13.25 0.32
C GLY A 260 -11.36 12.37 -0.90
N VAL A 261 -12.02 12.89 -1.95
CA VAL A 261 -12.36 12.11 -3.15
C VAL A 261 -11.11 11.66 -3.89
N ILE A 262 -10.11 12.55 -4.00
CA ILE A 262 -8.82 12.24 -4.60
C ILE A 262 -7.96 11.38 -3.65
N SER A 263 -7.98 11.65 -2.35
CA SER A 263 -7.19 10.90 -1.37
C SER A 263 -7.64 9.43 -1.25
N LEU A 264 -8.95 9.17 -1.20
CA LEU A 264 -9.52 7.82 -1.14
C LEU A 264 -9.34 7.06 -2.46
N ASN A 265 -9.25 7.80 -3.57
CA ASN A 265 -8.85 7.28 -4.88
C ASN A 265 -9.67 6.06 -5.32
N LEU A 266 -10.99 6.08 -5.12
CA LEU A 266 -11.86 5.01 -5.60
C LEU A 266 -11.82 4.95 -7.14
N PRO A 267 -11.77 3.75 -7.74
CA PRO A 267 -11.61 3.60 -9.18
C PRO A 267 -12.65 4.41 -9.95
N VAL A 268 -12.18 5.31 -10.83
CA VAL A 268 -13.06 6.08 -11.72
C VAL A 268 -13.44 5.22 -12.93
N CYS A 269 -12.47 4.48 -13.48
CA CYS A 269 -12.64 3.53 -14.59
C CYS A 269 -11.54 2.46 -14.55
N ALA A 270 -11.70 1.39 -15.34
CA ALA A 270 -10.73 0.28 -15.41
C ALA A 270 -9.31 0.72 -15.82
N GLN A 271 -9.18 1.85 -16.52
CA GLN A 271 -7.90 2.40 -16.96
C GLN A 271 -7.13 3.14 -15.84
N VAL A 272 -7.80 3.50 -14.74
CA VAL A 272 -7.25 4.26 -13.61
C VAL A 272 -7.28 3.40 -12.36
N VAL A 273 -6.55 2.28 -12.41
CA VAL A 273 -6.45 1.30 -11.32
C VAL A 273 -4.98 1.11 -10.94
N GLY A 274 -4.71 0.75 -9.69
CA GLY A 274 -3.34 0.46 -9.26
C GLY A 274 -2.47 1.73 -9.10
N GLY A 275 -1.17 1.58 -9.35
CA GLY A 275 -0.21 2.70 -9.43
C GLY A 275 -0.41 3.62 -10.64
N ARG A 276 -1.40 3.38 -11.51
CA ARG A 276 -1.81 4.33 -12.57
C ARG A 276 -2.59 5.51 -11.99
N ALA A 277 -3.26 5.30 -10.85
CA ALA A 277 -3.86 6.35 -10.04
C ALA A 277 -2.90 6.81 -8.93
N THR A 278 -2.83 8.12 -8.65
CA THR A 278 -1.96 8.63 -7.58
C THR A 278 -2.47 8.21 -6.21
N ARG A 279 -1.59 7.69 -5.34
CA ARG A 279 -1.90 7.30 -3.95
C ARG A 279 -1.23 8.23 -2.92
N THR A 280 -0.85 9.43 -3.34
CA THR A 280 0.00 10.38 -2.58
C THR A 280 -0.47 10.61 -1.14
N THR A 281 -1.77 10.87 -0.95
CA THR A 281 -2.40 11.13 0.36
C THR A 281 -3.40 10.02 0.76
N HIS A 282 -3.27 8.83 0.16
CA HIS A 282 -4.16 7.73 0.47
C HIS A 282 -4.02 7.32 1.95
N PRO A 283 -5.11 7.06 2.70
CA PRO A 283 -5.05 6.79 4.14
C PRO A 283 -4.04 5.72 4.55
N LYS A 284 -3.96 4.61 3.80
CA LYS A 284 -2.94 3.56 4.00
C LYS A 284 -1.49 4.08 3.84
N VAL A 285 -1.24 4.93 2.84
CA VAL A 285 0.09 5.53 2.62
C VAL A 285 0.42 6.52 3.73
N MET A 286 -0.54 7.36 4.11
CA MET A 286 -0.38 8.34 5.19
C MET A 286 -0.04 7.66 6.52
N LYS A 287 -0.72 6.54 6.83
CA LYS A 287 -0.41 5.71 7.99
C LYS A 287 0.99 5.10 7.89
N GLY A 288 1.34 4.51 6.74
CA GLY A 288 2.69 3.97 6.52
C GLY A 288 3.80 5.02 6.68
N PHE A 289 3.61 6.23 6.16
CA PHE A 289 4.51 7.35 6.39
C PHE A 289 4.61 7.72 7.87
N GLN A 290 3.47 7.78 8.57
CA GLN A 290 3.46 8.06 10.00
C GLN A 290 4.24 7.02 10.80
N ASP A 291 4.08 5.74 10.49
CA ASP A 291 4.74 4.63 11.19
C ASP A 291 6.25 4.66 10.95
N ILE A 292 6.69 4.81 9.69
CA ILE A 292 8.11 4.98 9.34
C ILE A 292 8.72 6.16 10.10
N ILE A 293 8.07 7.33 10.09
CA ILE A 293 8.62 8.53 10.71
C ILE A 293 8.60 8.41 12.23
N THR A 294 7.59 7.78 12.83
CA THR A 294 7.53 7.54 14.28
C THR A 294 8.70 6.66 14.73
N MET A 295 9.02 5.60 13.99
CA MET A 295 10.19 4.75 14.26
C MET A 295 11.50 5.53 14.09
N VAL A 296 11.65 6.30 13.02
CA VAL A 296 12.85 7.14 12.76
C VAL A 296 13.03 8.21 13.84
N ALA A 297 11.93 8.78 14.33
CA ALA A 297 11.92 9.81 15.37
C ALA A 297 12.13 9.26 16.78
N GLU A 298 11.94 7.95 16.99
CA GLU A 298 11.86 7.31 18.31
C GLU A 298 10.89 8.02 19.26
N ALA A 299 9.84 8.61 18.69
CA ALA A 299 8.86 9.41 19.37
C ALA A 299 7.59 9.50 18.51
N PRO A 300 6.40 9.67 19.13
CA PRO A 300 5.16 9.87 18.39
C PRO A 300 5.30 10.99 17.36
N PHE A 301 4.97 10.67 16.10
CA PHE A 301 4.93 11.62 15.01
C PHE A 301 3.59 11.50 14.27
N THR A 302 3.04 12.60 13.78
CA THR A 302 1.74 12.59 13.08
C THR A 302 1.86 13.08 11.64
N VAL A 303 1.26 12.33 10.71
CA VAL A 303 1.20 12.69 9.29
C VAL A 303 -0.28 12.82 8.91
N GLU A 304 -0.76 14.07 8.78
CA GLU A 304 -2.18 14.36 8.71
C GLU A 304 -2.62 14.83 7.31
N ASN A 305 -3.88 14.55 6.96
CA ASN A 305 -4.58 15.23 5.88
C ASN A 305 -5.93 15.79 6.39
N PRO A 306 -5.99 17.05 6.83
CA PRO A 306 -7.22 17.65 7.35
C PRO A 306 -8.37 17.72 6.33
N TYR A 307 -8.10 17.58 5.03
CA TYR A 307 -9.10 17.67 3.96
C TYR A 307 -9.67 16.32 3.52
N ILE A 308 -9.35 15.23 4.22
CA ILE A 308 -9.86 13.88 3.93
C ILE A 308 -11.40 13.78 3.89
N TRP A 309 -12.11 14.69 4.56
CA TRP A 309 -13.58 14.73 4.61
C TRP A 309 -14.21 15.84 3.75
N LYS A 310 -13.40 16.59 3.00
CA LYS A 310 -13.87 17.66 2.11
C LYS A 310 -13.93 17.20 0.66
N THR A 311 -14.92 17.66 -0.08
CA THR A 311 -14.92 17.61 -1.55
C THR A 311 -14.02 18.71 -2.11
N LYS A 312 -13.68 18.64 -3.40
CA LYS A 312 -12.91 19.72 -4.04
C LYS A 312 -13.71 21.02 -4.16
N ALA A 313 -15.04 20.96 -4.27
CA ALA A 313 -15.88 22.17 -4.24
C ALA A 313 -15.82 22.85 -2.88
N GLU A 314 -15.93 22.10 -1.77
CA GLU A 314 -15.79 22.64 -0.41
C GLU A 314 -14.40 23.22 -0.13
N VAL A 315 -13.36 22.66 -0.76
CA VAL A 315 -12.00 23.22 -0.74
C VAL A 315 -11.96 24.58 -1.44
N VAL A 316 -12.61 24.72 -2.61
CA VAL A 316 -12.72 26.00 -3.33
C VAL A 316 -13.53 27.02 -2.53
N GLU A 317 -14.66 26.61 -1.96
CA GLU A 317 -15.49 27.46 -1.10
C GLU A 317 -14.69 28.03 0.08
N GLN A 318 -13.76 27.25 0.64
CA GLN A 318 -12.87 27.74 1.70
C GLN A 318 -11.96 28.87 1.20
N ILE A 319 -11.40 28.77 0.00
CA ILE A 319 -10.59 29.85 -0.61
C ILE A 319 -11.44 31.12 -0.79
N VAL A 320 -12.67 30.96 -1.30
CA VAL A 320 -13.61 32.08 -1.52
C VAL A 320 -13.99 32.72 -0.19
N LYS A 321 -14.32 31.93 0.82
CA LYS A 321 -14.67 32.38 2.17
C LYS A 321 -13.55 33.19 2.84
N LEU A 322 -12.29 32.84 2.57
CA LEU A 322 -11.11 33.56 3.05
C LEU A 322 -10.78 34.82 2.21
N GLY A 323 -11.60 35.20 1.24
CA GLY A 323 -11.36 36.39 0.41
C GLY A 323 -10.15 36.27 -0.52
N CYS A 324 -9.81 35.04 -0.91
CA CYS A 324 -8.60 34.73 -1.66
C CYS A 324 -8.90 34.08 -3.03
N ALA A 325 -10.13 34.26 -3.55
CA ALA A 325 -10.54 33.68 -4.83
C ALA A 325 -9.65 34.12 -6.00
N ASP A 326 -9.06 35.31 -5.93
CA ASP A 326 -8.11 35.85 -6.92
C ASP A 326 -6.82 35.01 -7.07
N LEU A 327 -6.47 34.19 -6.07
CA LEU A 327 -5.30 33.30 -6.11
C LEU A 327 -5.59 32.01 -6.91
N ILE A 328 -6.85 31.65 -7.15
CA ILE A 328 -7.25 30.40 -7.83
C ILE A 328 -6.57 30.28 -9.21
N LYS A 329 -6.55 31.36 -10.00
CA LYS A 329 -5.94 31.40 -11.34
C LYS A 329 -4.44 31.11 -11.37
N HIS A 330 -3.75 31.22 -10.23
CA HIS A 330 -2.32 31.01 -10.10
C HIS A 330 -1.96 29.59 -9.62
N SER A 331 -2.93 28.83 -9.12
CA SER A 331 -2.73 27.44 -8.69
C SER A 331 -2.70 26.45 -9.87
N MET A 332 -1.99 25.33 -9.69
CA MET A 332 -1.74 24.34 -10.75
C MET A 332 -2.12 22.93 -10.30
N THR A 333 -3.23 22.40 -10.82
CA THR A 333 -3.80 21.11 -10.40
C THR A 333 -3.49 19.96 -11.38
N CYS A 334 -3.01 20.26 -12.60
CA CYS A 334 -2.85 19.24 -13.65
C CYS A 334 -1.72 18.24 -13.37
N THR A 335 -1.96 16.95 -13.66
CA THR A 335 -0.98 15.86 -13.52
C THR A 335 0.00 15.76 -14.69
N HIS A 336 -0.37 16.26 -15.87
CA HIS A 336 0.48 16.28 -17.07
C HIS A 336 1.45 17.47 -17.04
N THR A 337 2.24 17.57 -15.96
CA THR A 337 3.17 18.68 -15.74
C THR A 337 4.21 18.84 -16.85
N TRP A 338 4.51 17.78 -17.61
CA TRP A 338 5.41 17.82 -18.76
C TRP A 338 4.81 18.52 -19.99
N GLU A 339 3.47 18.55 -20.12
CA GLU A 339 2.76 19.22 -21.23
C GLU A 339 2.44 20.69 -20.93
N MET A 340 2.61 21.13 -19.68
CA MET A 340 2.35 22.51 -19.28
C MET A 340 3.25 23.50 -20.02
N THR A 341 2.66 24.63 -20.40
CA THR A 341 3.36 25.79 -20.96
C THR A 341 3.06 27.04 -20.14
N ASN A 342 3.73 28.15 -20.47
CA ASN A 342 3.42 29.44 -19.84
C ASN A 342 2.00 29.91 -20.15
N GLN A 343 1.43 29.51 -21.28
CA GLN A 343 0.05 29.85 -21.67
C GLN A 343 -0.95 28.84 -21.09
N HIS A 344 -0.71 27.54 -21.29
CA HIS A 344 -1.61 26.47 -20.86
C HIS A 344 -1.04 25.73 -19.65
N THR A 345 -1.52 26.07 -18.46
CA THR A 345 -1.14 25.37 -17.21
C THR A 345 -1.94 24.11 -16.95
N HIS A 346 -3.06 23.93 -17.64
CA HIS A 346 -3.93 22.78 -17.47
C HIS A 346 -4.15 22.11 -18.83
N CYS A 347 -4.08 20.77 -18.88
CA CYS A 347 -4.40 20.07 -20.13
C CYS A 347 -5.91 20.05 -20.41
N GLY A 348 -6.75 20.04 -19.37
CA GLY A 348 -8.20 19.89 -19.50
C GLY A 348 -8.70 18.46 -19.75
N LEU A 349 -7.77 17.50 -19.83
CA LEU A 349 -8.05 16.12 -20.20
C LEU A 349 -7.91 15.16 -19.01
N CYS A 350 -6.92 15.39 -18.14
CA CYS A 350 -6.68 14.52 -16.98
C CYS A 350 -7.76 14.66 -15.89
N SER A 351 -7.93 13.61 -15.08
CA SER A 351 -8.92 13.55 -13.99
C SER A 351 -8.86 14.74 -13.03
N GLN A 352 -7.66 15.22 -12.70
CA GLN A 352 -7.47 16.37 -11.81
C GLN A 352 -7.92 17.70 -12.44
N CYS A 353 -7.79 17.86 -13.77
CA CYS A 353 -8.33 19.04 -14.47
C CYS A 353 -9.85 18.99 -14.55
N ILE A 354 -10.42 17.80 -14.78
CA ILE A 354 -11.87 17.58 -14.82
C ILE A 354 -12.45 17.92 -13.44
N ASP A 355 -11.97 17.29 -12.37
CA ASP A 355 -12.44 17.52 -11.01
C ASP A 355 -12.31 18.99 -10.59
N ARG A 356 -11.19 19.66 -10.94
CA ARG A 356 -11.03 21.11 -10.73
C ARG A 356 -12.15 21.92 -11.40
N ARG A 357 -12.43 21.68 -12.68
CA ARG A 357 -13.43 22.45 -13.44
C ARG A 357 -14.84 22.25 -12.88
N PHE A 358 -15.21 21.01 -12.57
CA PHE A 358 -16.48 20.71 -11.91
C PHE A 358 -16.60 21.39 -10.54
N ALA A 359 -15.56 21.28 -9.70
CA ALA A 359 -15.54 21.88 -8.37
C ALA A 359 -15.69 23.41 -8.39
N LEU A 360 -15.04 24.09 -9.33
CA LEU A 360 -15.13 25.55 -9.46
C LEU A 360 -16.52 26.03 -9.88
N ILE A 361 -17.20 25.29 -10.76
CA ILE A 361 -18.57 25.60 -11.15
C ILE A 361 -19.52 25.33 -10.00
N ALA A 362 -19.39 24.19 -9.31
CA ALA A 362 -20.19 23.84 -8.15
C ALA A 362 -20.07 24.90 -7.04
N ALA A 363 -18.84 25.38 -6.78
CA ALA A 363 -18.55 26.44 -5.82
C ALA A 363 -18.84 27.87 -6.33
N LYS A 364 -19.36 28.05 -7.55
CA LYS A 364 -19.65 29.35 -8.19
C LYS A 364 -18.45 30.30 -8.22
N ALA A 365 -17.28 29.72 -8.48
CA ALA A 365 -15.99 30.40 -8.50
C ALA A 365 -15.25 30.26 -9.85
N ASP A 366 -15.95 29.77 -10.88
CA ASP A 366 -15.36 29.49 -12.20
C ASP A 366 -14.87 30.77 -12.93
N GLN A 367 -15.38 31.95 -12.56
CA GLN A 367 -14.86 33.25 -13.01
C GLN A 367 -13.41 33.52 -12.56
N TYR A 368 -12.92 32.83 -11.53
CA TYR A 368 -11.54 32.93 -11.05
C TYR A 368 -10.61 31.88 -11.65
N ASP A 369 -11.11 31.06 -12.58
CA ASP A 369 -10.36 30.01 -13.27
C ASP A 369 -10.45 30.18 -14.79
N PRO A 370 -9.58 31.03 -15.37
CA PRO A 370 -9.62 31.40 -16.79
C PRO A 370 -9.51 30.17 -17.70
N ILE A 371 -10.42 30.06 -18.66
CA ILE A 371 -10.47 28.92 -19.59
C ILE A 371 -9.28 28.92 -20.54
N GLU A 372 -8.67 30.07 -20.77
CA GLU A 372 -7.48 30.26 -21.62
C GLU A 372 -6.24 29.58 -21.04
N HIS A 373 -6.24 29.25 -19.74
CA HIS A 373 -5.19 28.46 -19.11
C HIS A 373 -5.31 26.95 -19.40
N TYR A 374 -6.42 26.52 -20.01
CA TYR A 374 -6.66 25.14 -20.39
C TYR A 374 -6.34 24.94 -21.87
N LYS A 375 -5.52 23.92 -22.17
CA LYS A 375 -5.25 23.52 -23.56
C LYS A 375 -6.52 23.02 -24.26
N THR A 376 -7.38 22.35 -23.51
CA THR A 376 -8.70 21.89 -23.95
C THR A 376 -9.73 22.24 -22.89
N ASP A 377 -10.82 22.89 -23.27
CA ASP A 377 -11.95 23.08 -22.37
C ASP A 377 -12.60 21.73 -22.05
N VAL A 378 -12.74 21.43 -20.76
CA VAL A 378 -13.33 20.19 -20.24
C VAL A 378 -14.72 19.94 -20.81
N PHE A 379 -15.53 20.99 -20.99
CA PHE A 379 -16.96 20.87 -21.28
C PHE A 379 -17.31 20.97 -22.76
N THR A 380 -16.70 21.91 -23.48
CA THR A 380 -17.19 22.36 -24.79
C THR A 380 -16.34 21.93 -25.98
N GLN A 381 -15.10 21.48 -25.76
CA GLN A 381 -14.18 21.11 -26.82
C GLN A 381 -14.08 19.60 -27.02
N SER A 382 -13.68 19.21 -28.25
CA SER A 382 -13.50 17.83 -28.70
C SER A 382 -12.33 17.14 -27.99
N ARG A 383 -12.43 15.81 -27.86
CA ARG A 383 -11.43 14.93 -27.23
C ARG A 383 -10.99 13.91 -28.27
N ASN A 384 -9.82 14.08 -28.86
CA ASN A 384 -9.39 13.26 -29.99
C ASN A 384 -9.05 11.80 -29.62
N LYS A 385 -8.59 11.54 -28.39
CA LYS A 385 -8.19 10.20 -27.94
C LYS A 385 -9.33 9.53 -27.19
N ASP A 386 -9.52 8.23 -27.40
CA ASP A 386 -10.58 7.48 -26.74
C ASP A 386 -10.39 7.42 -25.21
N ASP A 387 -9.15 7.30 -24.72
CA ASP A 387 -8.86 7.36 -23.28
C ASP A 387 -9.33 8.69 -22.64
N ASP A 388 -9.17 9.81 -23.34
CA ASP A 388 -9.59 11.12 -22.83
C ASP A 388 -11.12 11.23 -22.77
N LYS A 389 -11.84 10.59 -23.70
CA LYS A 389 -13.31 10.50 -23.70
C LYS A 389 -13.79 9.61 -22.55
N ILE A 390 -13.21 8.41 -22.43
CA ILE A 390 -13.53 7.42 -21.39
C ILE A 390 -13.34 8.05 -20.01
N MET A 391 -12.22 8.74 -19.77
CA MET A 391 -11.95 9.42 -18.49
C MET A 391 -13.09 10.37 -18.10
N SER A 392 -13.53 11.23 -19.02
CA SER A 392 -14.58 12.22 -18.74
C SER A 392 -15.96 11.57 -18.55
N ALA A 393 -16.30 10.57 -19.37
CA ALA A 393 -17.57 9.86 -19.27
C ALA A 393 -17.64 9.05 -17.98
N SER A 394 -16.60 8.30 -17.63
CA SER A 394 -16.54 7.52 -16.39
C SER A 394 -16.54 8.41 -15.14
N TYR A 395 -15.93 9.60 -15.20
CA TYR A 395 -16.00 10.57 -14.10
C TYR A 395 -17.44 10.98 -13.78
N LEU A 396 -18.22 11.30 -14.81
CA LEU A 396 -19.63 11.66 -14.67
C LEU A 396 -20.50 10.45 -14.29
N GLU A 397 -20.30 9.32 -14.96
CA GLU A 397 -21.07 8.11 -14.73
C GLU A 397 -20.93 7.66 -13.27
N ARG A 398 -19.73 7.80 -12.67
CA ARG A 398 -19.54 7.56 -11.23
C ARG A 398 -20.42 8.47 -10.38
N ALA A 399 -20.52 9.77 -10.70
CA ALA A 399 -21.39 10.69 -9.97
C ALA A 399 -22.87 10.29 -10.07
N ASN A 400 -23.35 9.95 -11.27
CA ASN A 400 -24.72 9.45 -11.47
C ASN A 400 -24.99 8.18 -10.66
N GLN A 401 -24.06 7.23 -10.72
CA GLN A 401 -24.15 5.97 -10.00
C GLN A 401 -24.17 6.17 -8.49
N VAL A 402 -23.29 6.99 -7.95
CA VAL A 402 -23.28 7.29 -6.50
C VAL A 402 -24.56 8.04 -6.10
N SER A 403 -25.05 8.93 -6.96
CA SER A 403 -26.30 9.65 -6.71
C SER A 403 -27.49 8.72 -6.54
N SER A 404 -27.55 7.60 -7.27
CA SER A 404 -28.64 6.62 -7.17
C SER A 404 -28.53 5.65 -5.99
N LEU A 405 -27.39 5.59 -5.29
CA LEU A 405 -27.24 4.75 -4.10
C LEU A 405 -27.96 5.35 -2.90
N GLU A 406 -28.70 4.51 -2.19
CA GLU A 406 -29.56 4.91 -1.07
C GLU A 406 -28.89 4.72 0.30
N ASN A 407 -27.93 3.79 0.40
CA ASN A 407 -27.31 3.45 1.68
C ASN A 407 -25.86 2.94 1.52
N VAL A 408 -25.15 2.92 2.65
CA VAL A 408 -23.76 2.47 2.76
C VAL A 408 -23.57 1.04 2.27
N GLY A 409 -24.53 0.13 2.50
CA GLY A 409 -24.44 -1.26 2.06
C GLY A 409 -24.35 -1.39 0.54
N GLN A 410 -25.20 -0.68 -0.20
CA GLN A 410 -25.14 -0.63 -1.66
C GLN A 410 -23.83 0.01 -2.15
N PHE A 411 -23.35 1.05 -1.47
CA PHE A 411 -22.08 1.70 -1.79
C PHE A 411 -20.88 0.77 -1.62
N LEU A 412 -20.78 0.06 -0.50
CA LEU A 412 -19.68 -0.88 -0.26
C LEU A 412 -19.74 -2.11 -1.18
N ALA A 413 -20.94 -2.57 -1.55
CA ALA A 413 -21.10 -3.65 -2.53
C ALA A 413 -20.59 -3.25 -3.92
N LYS A 414 -20.75 -1.97 -4.29
CA LYS A 414 -20.32 -1.44 -5.59
C LYS A 414 -18.85 -1.01 -5.61
N TYR A 415 -18.35 -0.46 -4.51
CA TYR A 415 -16.99 0.06 -4.37
C TYR A 415 -16.26 -0.67 -3.24
N ALA A 416 -15.97 -1.95 -3.45
CA ALA A 416 -15.35 -2.81 -2.43
C ALA A 416 -13.95 -2.32 -2.01
N GLU A 417 -13.27 -1.53 -2.85
CA GLU A 417 -12.00 -0.88 -2.55
C GLU A 417 -12.07 0.03 -1.31
N VAL A 418 -13.25 0.54 -0.97
CA VAL A 418 -13.47 1.32 0.26
C VAL A 418 -13.05 0.52 1.49
N ASN A 419 -13.26 -0.80 1.50
CA ASN A 419 -12.85 -1.65 2.62
C ASN A 419 -11.34 -1.59 2.91
N ARG A 420 -10.53 -1.27 1.90
CA ARG A 420 -9.06 -1.13 2.03
C ARG A 420 -8.66 0.14 2.78
N VAL A 421 -9.57 1.13 2.91
CA VAL A 421 -9.27 2.42 3.56
C VAL A 421 -9.91 2.59 4.93
N LEU A 422 -11.03 1.91 5.22
CA LEU A 422 -11.82 2.14 6.44
C LEU A 422 -11.00 2.03 7.74
N ARG A 423 -10.12 1.03 7.84
CA ARG A 423 -9.27 0.82 9.03
C ARG A 423 -8.26 1.94 9.28
N TYR A 424 -7.98 2.78 8.28
CA TYR A 424 -6.99 3.86 8.34
C TYR A 424 -7.63 5.24 8.55
N LEU A 425 -8.97 5.34 8.62
CA LEU A 425 -9.70 6.60 8.72
C LEU A 425 -10.09 7.00 10.15
N GLY A 426 -9.67 6.21 11.15
CA GLY A 426 -10.00 6.43 12.56
C GLY A 426 -11.48 6.17 12.89
N GLY A 427 -11.78 5.96 14.18
CA GLY A 427 -13.14 5.61 14.63
C GLY A 427 -13.55 4.18 14.28
N SER A 428 -14.86 3.88 14.37
CA SER A 428 -15.37 2.56 14.01
C SER A 428 -15.50 2.40 12.49
N THR A 429 -15.32 1.19 11.98
CA THR A 429 -15.47 0.87 10.55
C THR A 429 -16.80 1.33 9.98
N ALA A 430 -17.89 1.22 10.76
CA ALA A 430 -19.22 1.68 10.35
C ALA A 430 -19.30 3.20 10.21
N GLN A 431 -18.73 3.96 11.17
CA GLN A 431 -18.68 5.42 11.09
C GLN A 431 -17.82 5.89 9.91
N ALA A 432 -16.65 5.29 9.72
CA ALA A 432 -15.78 5.59 8.58
C ALA A 432 -16.50 5.32 7.24
N ALA A 433 -17.22 4.20 7.13
CA ALA A 433 -17.97 3.87 5.92
C ALA A 433 -19.10 4.89 5.64
N GLN A 434 -19.80 5.33 6.68
CA GLN A 434 -20.80 6.38 6.55
C GLN A 434 -20.19 7.71 6.08
N LEU A 435 -19.09 8.16 6.69
CA LEU A 435 -18.41 9.40 6.31
C LEU A 435 -17.89 9.37 4.87
N VAL A 436 -17.36 8.23 4.43
CA VAL A 436 -16.96 8.04 3.03
C VAL A 436 -18.17 8.11 2.11
N PHE A 437 -19.27 7.43 2.43
CA PHE A 437 -20.50 7.48 1.64
C PHE A 437 -21.04 8.92 1.54
N ASP A 438 -21.10 9.65 2.65
CA ASP A 438 -21.58 11.04 2.70
C ASP A 438 -20.69 11.98 1.87
N LEU A 439 -19.37 11.79 1.91
CA LEU A 439 -18.44 12.52 1.05
C LEU A 439 -18.72 12.27 -0.43
N TYR A 440 -18.89 11.02 -0.84
CA TYR A 440 -19.16 10.68 -2.23
C TYR A 440 -20.55 11.14 -2.68
N LYS A 441 -21.57 11.13 -1.80
CA LYS A 441 -22.90 11.70 -2.10
C LYS A 441 -22.85 13.21 -2.31
N ARG A 442 -22.10 13.95 -1.48
CA ARG A 442 -21.86 15.39 -1.68
C ARG A 442 -21.15 15.66 -2.99
N HIS A 443 -20.05 14.94 -3.27
CA HIS A 443 -19.31 15.06 -4.53
C HIS A 443 -20.18 14.77 -5.76
N ALA A 444 -20.99 13.71 -5.72
CA ALA A 444 -21.93 13.38 -6.79
C ALA A 444 -22.94 14.51 -7.02
N SER A 445 -23.50 15.07 -5.94
CA SER A 445 -24.42 16.22 -6.03
C SER A 445 -23.74 17.44 -6.65
N GLU A 446 -22.50 17.75 -6.29
CA GLU A 446 -21.73 18.87 -6.84
C GLU A 446 -21.43 18.68 -8.33
N VAL A 447 -21.01 17.47 -8.73
CA VAL A 447 -20.74 17.14 -10.13
C VAL A 447 -21.99 17.27 -10.99
N ASN A 448 -23.12 16.73 -10.52
CA ASN A 448 -24.39 16.80 -11.24
C ASN A 448 -24.89 18.25 -11.34
N ALA A 449 -24.83 19.02 -10.25
CA ALA A 449 -25.22 20.43 -10.25
C ALA A 449 -24.34 21.28 -11.19
N ALA A 450 -23.03 21.03 -11.21
CA ALA A 450 -22.12 21.72 -12.13
C ALA A 450 -22.39 21.37 -13.59
N LEU A 451 -22.76 20.12 -13.87
CA LEU A 451 -23.17 19.70 -15.20
C LEU A 451 -24.46 20.38 -15.65
N ASP A 452 -25.50 20.37 -14.82
CA ASP A 452 -26.77 21.04 -15.10
C ASP A 452 -26.58 22.54 -15.36
N GLU A 453 -25.71 23.16 -14.55
CA GLU A 453 -25.31 24.55 -14.71
C GLU A 453 -24.68 24.80 -16.09
N MET A 454 -23.75 23.94 -16.52
CA MET A 454 -23.11 24.07 -17.84
C MET A 454 -24.05 23.77 -19.01
N VAL A 455 -24.95 22.79 -18.88
CA VAL A 455 -26.00 22.53 -19.87
C VAL A 455 -26.87 23.77 -20.04
N ARG A 456 -27.29 24.40 -18.95
CA ARG A 456 -28.08 25.64 -18.98
C ARG A 456 -27.33 26.81 -19.63
N ARG A 457 -26.02 26.98 -19.34
CA ARG A 457 -25.19 28.02 -19.99
C ARG A 457 -25.03 27.80 -21.49
N HIS A 458 -25.05 26.55 -21.95
CA HIS A 458 -24.80 26.17 -23.34
C HIS A 458 -26.04 25.61 -24.06
N ALA A 459 -27.24 25.82 -23.53
CA ALA A 459 -28.47 25.21 -24.04
C ALA A 459 -28.71 25.47 -25.54
N THR A 460 -28.46 26.70 -26.00
CA THR A 460 -28.58 27.07 -27.41
C THR A 460 -27.59 26.31 -28.29
N ALA A 461 -26.32 26.23 -27.89
CA ALA A 461 -25.28 25.53 -28.64
C ALA A 461 -25.53 24.00 -28.72
N ILE A 462 -26.06 23.42 -27.63
CA ILE A 462 -26.47 22.01 -27.57
C ILE A 462 -27.65 21.77 -28.52
N ARG A 463 -28.71 22.60 -28.45
CA ARG A 463 -29.91 22.51 -29.29
C ARG A 463 -29.58 22.64 -30.78
N GLU A 464 -28.73 23.60 -31.12
CA GLU A 464 -28.33 23.91 -32.50
C GLU A 464 -27.22 23.01 -33.03
N ARG A 465 -26.68 22.12 -32.19
CA ARG A 465 -25.61 21.17 -32.53
C ARG A 465 -24.36 21.87 -33.10
N THR A 466 -24.03 23.04 -32.56
CA THR A 466 -22.85 23.81 -32.96
C THR A 466 -21.58 23.40 -32.20
N MET A 467 -21.73 22.56 -31.17
CA MET A 467 -20.64 21.97 -30.40
C MET A 467 -20.19 20.62 -30.99
N PRO A 468 -18.88 20.26 -30.92
CA PRO A 468 -18.41 18.94 -31.31
C PRO A 468 -19.19 17.80 -30.64
N GLY A 469 -19.51 16.74 -31.39
CA GLY A 469 -20.33 15.63 -30.90
C GLY A 469 -19.69 14.83 -29.76
N ASP A 470 -18.38 14.87 -29.67
CA ASP A 470 -17.55 14.22 -28.64
C ASP A 470 -17.17 15.17 -27.48
N ALA A 471 -17.67 16.40 -27.48
CA ALA A 471 -17.56 17.28 -26.33
C ALA A 471 -18.39 16.71 -25.17
N LEU A 472 -17.90 16.90 -23.94
CA LEU A 472 -18.52 16.31 -22.75
C LEU A 472 -20.01 16.66 -22.68
N LEU A 473 -20.39 17.93 -22.84
CA LEU A 473 -21.79 18.37 -22.78
C LEU A 473 -22.70 17.73 -23.85
N ARG A 474 -22.15 17.27 -24.99
CA ARG A 474 -22.91 16.54 -26.01
C ARG A 474 -23.04 15.05 -25.68
N THR A 475 -21.98 14.43 -25.16
CA THR A 475 -21.99 13.00 -24.77
C THR A 475 -22.96 12.68 -23.64
N VAL A 476 -23.19 13.62 -22.71
CA VAL A 476 -24.17 13.44 -21.62
C VAL A 476 -25.61 13.30 -22.13
N HIS A 477 -25.94 13.96 -23.24
CA HIS A 477 -27.29 13.97 -23.80
C HIS A 477 -27.58 12.78 -24.73
N GLU A 478 -26.56 12.03 -25.17
CA GLU A 478 -26.71 10.91 -26.10
C GLU A 478 -26.43 9.60 -25.36
N SER A 479 -27.51 8.92 -24.93
CA SER A 479 -27.53 7.71 -24.08
C SER A 479 -26.75 6.48 -24.59
N ALA A 480 -26.10 6.56 -25.75
CA ALA A 480 -25.40 5.45 -26.40
C ALA A 480 -23.90 5.70 -26.64
N SER A 481 -23.34 6.83 -26.21
CA SER A 481 -22.02 7.27 -26.71
C SER A 481 -20.81 6.72 -25.96
N VAL A 482 -20.94 6.22 -24.71
CA VAL A 482 -19.83 5.56 -24.00
C VAL A 482 -20.33 4.41 -23.11
N ILE A 483 -20.01 3.16 -23.48
CA ILE A 483 -20.17 2.01 -22.58
C ILE A 483 -19.00 2.02 -21.61
N SER A 484 -19.18 2.62 -20.43
CA SER A 484 -18.21 2.52 -19.34
C SER A 484 -18.23 1.10 -18.79
N VAL A 485 -17.25 0.28 -19.15
CA VAL A 485 -17.03 -1.01 -18.48
C VAL A 485 -16.62 -0.71 -17.03
N PRO A 486 -17.28 -1.30 -16.00
CA PRO A 486 -16.88 -1.11 -14.61
C PRO A 486 -15.39 -1.40 -14.44
N ALA A 487 -14.72 -0.65 -13.55
CA ALA A 487 -13.38 -1.01 -13.14
C ALA A 487 -13.44 -2.42 -12.51
N VAL A 488 -12.97 -3.43 -13.25
CA VAL A 488 -12.80 -4.77 -12.72
C VAL A 488 -11.58 -4.70 -11.81
N SER A 489 -11.76 -4.92 -10.51
CA SER A 489 -10.65 -5.00 -9.57
C SER A 489 -9.61 -5.99 -10.13
N PRO A 490 -8.31 -5.67 -10.13
CA PRO A 490 -7.30 -6.61 -10.58
C PRO A 490 -7.44 -7.83 -9.70
N LYS A 491 -7.82 -8.97 -10.28
CA LYS A 491 -7.72 -10.24 -9.56
C LYS A 491 -6.24 -10.40 -9.29
N GLU A 492 -5.85 -10.34 -8.01
CA GLU A 492 -4.51 -10.73 -7.60
C GLU A 492 -4.23 -12.08 -8.24
N LYS A 493 -3.13 -12.17 -9.00
CA LYS A 493 -2.73 -13.40 -9.67
C LYS A 493 -2.47 -14.43 -8.58
N GLN A 494 -3.43 -15.33 -8.39
CA GLN A 494 -3.35 -16.35 -7.36
C GLN A 494 -2.17 -17.28 -7.68
N PRO A 495 -1.47 -17.79 -6.65
CA PRO A 495 -0.41 -18.77 -6.87
C PRO A 495 -0.98 -20.00 -7.59
N ASP A 496 -0.16 -20.61 -8.44
CA ASP A 496 -0.58 -21.77 -9.24
C ASP A 496 -0.91 -22.99 -8.36
N ASN A 497 -0.26 -23.11 -7.20
CA ASN A 497 -0.53 -24.18 -6.23
C ASN A 497 -0.74 -23.59 -4.82
N PHE A 498 -1.90 -23.86 -4.23
CA PHE A 498 -2.15 -23.53 -2.83
C PHE A 498 -3.04 -24.58 -2.16
N PHE A 499 -2.87 -24.73 -0.86
CA PHE A 499 -3.70 -25.59 -0.02
C PHE A 499 -3.77 -24.95 1.37
N ARG A 500 -4.77 -24.11 1.61
CA ARG A 500 -4.80 -23.22 2.77
C ARG A 500 -6.20 -23.05 3.35
N LYS A 501 -6.30 -22.67 4.62
CA LYS A 501 -7.59 -22.38 5.25
C LYS A 501 -8.01 -20.93 5.01
N ARG A 502 -9.28 -20.70 4.68
CA ARG A 502 -9.91 -19.37 4.59
C ARG A 502 -11.17 -19.35 5.45
N GLY A 503 -11.10 -18.71 6.62
CA GLY A 503 -12.19 -18.76 7.59
C GLY A 503 -12.52 -20.21 8.03
N ALA A 504 -13.77 -20.63 7.82
CA ALA A 504 -14.26 -21.97 8.17
C ALA A 504 -14.13 -23.02 7.05
N VAL A 505 -13.50 -22.67 5.92
CA VAL A 505 -13.36 -23.57 4.76
C VAL A 505 -11.91 -23.75 4.36
N TRP A 506 -11.59 -24.88 3.74
CA TRP A 506 -10.27 -25.12 3.15
C TRP A 506 -10.33 -24.85 1.65
N GLU A 507 -9.36 -24.15 1.12
CA GLU A 507 -9.27 -23.89 -0.32
C GLU A 507 -8.01 -24.49 -0.89
N THR A 508 -8.14 -25.05 -2.09
CA THR A 508 -6.98 -25.56 -2.82
C THR A 508 -7.05 -25.29 -4.31
N ARG A 509 -5.87 -25.17 -4.92
CA ARG A 509 -5.63 -24.96 -6.33
C ARG A 509 -4.36 -25.70 -6.71
N PHE A 510 -4.34 -26.32 -7.89
CA PHE A 510 -3.21 -27.10 -8.38
C PHE A 510 -2.96 -26.81 -9.86
N GLU A 511 -1.70 -26.53 -10.22
CA GLU A 511 -1.22 -26.18 -11.56
C GLU A 511 -2.07 -25.09 -12.25
N GLY A 512 -2.48 -24.07 -11.49
CA GLY A 512 -3.23 -22.95 -12.03
C GLY A 512 -4.68 -23.29 -12.44
N ARG A 513 -5.21 -24.46 -12.06
CA ARG A 513 -6.61 -24.87 -12.30
C ARG A 513 -7.61 -24.06 -11.44
N ASN A 514 -8.88 -24.43 -11.47
CA ASN A 514 -9.92 -23.80 -10.68
C ASN A 514 -9.69 -24.03 -9.18
N THR A 515 -9.96 -23.01 -8.38
CA THR A 515 -9.95 -23.14 -6.92
C THR A 515 -11.16 -23.95 -6.45
N ILE A 516 -10.92 -24.95 -5.61
CA ILE A 516 -11.96 -25.77 -4.99
C ILE A 516 -12.01 -25.50 -3.49
N CYS A 517 -13.19 -25.58 -2.91
CA CYS A 517 -13.41 -25.43 -1.46
C CYS A 517 -13.79 -26.78 -0.85
N LEU A 518 -13.11 -27.16 0.23
CA LEU A 518 -13.35 -28.38 0.99
C LEU A 518 -14.01 -28.01 2.32
N VAL A 519 -15.06 -28.77 2.68
CA VAL A 519 -15.83 -28.61 3.91
C VAL A 519 -16.04 -29.98 4.56
N GLY A 520 -15.98 -30.04 5.89
CA GLY A 520 -16.24 -31.27 6.66
C GLY A 520 -15.09 -32.28 6.67
N VAL A 521 -13.87 -31.87 6.28
CA VAL A 521 -12.65 -32.71 6.26
C VAL A 521 -11.48 -32.07 7.00
N ASP A 522 -11.77 -31.19 7.95
CA ASP A 522 -10.78 -30.29 8.58
C ASP A 522 -9.50 -31.00 9.04
N LYS A 523 -9.62 -32.13 9.75
CA LYS A 523 -8.45 -32.89 10.24
C LYS A 523 -7.57 -33.40 9.11
N GLY A 524 -8.16 -33.96 8.06
CA GLY A 524 -7.37 -34.53 6.96
C GLY A 524 -6.80 -33.44 6.03
N ALA A 525 -7.51 -32.31 5.88
CA ALA A 525 -7.01 -31.14 5.18
C ALA A 525 -5.83 -30.49 5.92
N GLU A 526 -5.89 -30.43 7.25
CA GLU A 526 -4.79 -29.95 8.09
C GLU A 526 -3.55 -30.83 8.00
N TYR A 527 -3.71 -32.16 8.04
CA TYR A 527 -2.59 -33.09 7.84
C TYR A 527 -1.94 -32.93 6.46
N ILE A 528 -2.75 -32.77 5.40
CA ILE A 528 -2.23 -32.53 4.05
C ILE A 528 -1.51 -31.18 3.98
N ASN A 529 -2.08 -30.13 4.56
CA ASN A 529 -1.46 -28.80 4.62
C ASN A 529 -0.07 -28.86 5.26
N ILE A 530 0.07 -29.55 6.41
CA ILE A 530 1.36 -29.74 7.09
C ILE A 530 2.35 -30.51 6.20
N LEU A 531 1.92 -31.60 5.56
CA LEU A 531 2.79 -32.37 4.67
C LEU A 531 3.26 -31.56 3.45
N LEU A 532 2.38 -30.73 2.88
CA LEU A 532 2.72 -29.84 1.78
C LEU A 532 3.65 -28.69 2.21
N ALA A 533 3.58 -28.30 3.48
CA ALA A 533 4.46 -27.34 4.10
C ALA A 533 5.87 -27.87 4.36
N PHE A 534 6.13 -29.17 4.24
CA PHE A 534 7.47 -29.79 4.39
C PHE A 534 7.68 -30.92 3.36
N PRO A 535 7.88 -30.59 2.07
CA PRO A 535 8.19 -31.60 1.08
C PRO A 535 9.49 -32.31 1.44
N ASP A 536 9.56 -33.61 1.14
CA ASP A 536 10.69 -34.50 1.35
C ASP A 536 11.12 -34.75 2.81
N LYS A 537 10.48 -34.12 3.79
CA LYS A 537 10.72 -34.36 5.23
C LYS A 537 9.96 -35.58 5.75
N GLU A 538 10.68 -36.62 6.14
CA GLU A 538 10.09 -37.75 6.88
C GLU A 538 9.66 -37.26 8.27
N THR A 539 8.37 -37.41 8.57
CA THR A 539 7.75 -36.91 9.81
C THR A 539 6.88 -37.99 10.44
N SER A 540 6.94 -38.13 11.76
CA SER A 540 6.20 -39.16 12.45
C SER A 540 4.72 -38.80 12.47
N VAL A 541 3.85 -39.80 12.32
CA VAL A 541 2.40 -39.60 12.40
C VAL A 541 2.01 -38.91 13.71
N TYR A 542 2.71 -39.23 14.79
CA TYR A 542 2.43 -38.65 16.11
C TYR A 542 2.79 -37.18 16.16
N GLU A 543 3.82 -36.74 15.44
CA GLU A 543 4.17 -35.31 15.34
C GLU A 543 3.10 -34.54 14.61
N ILE A 544 2.62 -35.05 13.49
CA ILE A 544 1.57 -34.39 12.72
C ILE A 544 0.25 -34.39 13.50
N ALA A 545 -0.11 -35.51 14.14
CA ALA A 545 -1.36 -35.66 14.86
C ALA A 545 -1.39 -34.89 16.21
N CYS A 546 -0.33 -34.94 17.03
CA CYS A 546 -0.22 -34.11 18.23
C CYS A 546 -0.07 -32.63 17.87
N GLY A 547 0.76 -32.31 16.88
CA GLY A 547 0.98 -30.95 16.45
C GLY A 547 -0.27 -30.27 15.89
N SER A 548 -1.10 -30.99 15.12
CA SER A 548 -2.45 -30.55 14.72
C SER A 548 -3.40 -30.43 15.94
N ALA A 549 -3.35 -31.37 16.89
CA ALA A 549 -4.24 -31.34 18.05
C ALA A 549 -3.90 -30.25 19.08
N VAL A 550 -2.63 -29.81 19.14
CA VAL A 550 -2.11 -28.85 20.14
C VAL A 550 -1.67 -27.52 19.52
N ASN A 551 -1.88 -27.36 18.22
CA ASN A 551 -1.50 -26.18 17.45
C ASN A 551 0.03 -25.91 17.51
N ALA A 552 0.85 -26.96 17.53
CA ALA A 552 2.28 -26.92 17.83
C ALA A 552 3.10 -27.77 16.84
N ILE A 553 3.09 -27.38 15.56
CA ILE A 553 4.21 -27.72 14.68
C ILE A 553 4.85 -26.39 14.34
N ASP A 554 6.01 -26.13 14.94
CA ASP A 554 6.92 -25.11 14.46
C ASP A 554 7.23 -25.45 13.01
N ILE A 555 6.82 -24.57 12.10
CA ILE A 555 7.11 -24.71 10.68
C ILE A 555 8.58 -24.35 10.52
N PRO A 556 9.53 -25.29 10.28
CA PRO A 556 10.90 -24.91 9.99
C PRO A 556 10.96 -24.00 8.76
N ASP A 557 11.85 -23.00 8.86
CA ASP A 557 12.10 -21.83 8.00
C ASP A 557 12.36 -22.10 6.49
N ASN A 558 12.10 -23.30 5.98
CA ASN A 558 12.59 -23.77 4.69
C ASN A 558 11.54 -24.23 3.68
N VAL A 559 10.32 -23.65 3.71
CA VAL A 559 9.36 -23.75 2.59
C VAL A 559 8.94 -22.36 2.12
N GLY A 560 9.79 -21.76 1.28
CA GLY A 560 9.40 -20.70 0.34
C GLY A 560 9.02 -19.34 0.92
N VAL A 561 9.42 -19.00 2.14
CA VAL A 561 9.19 -17.70 2.78
C VAL A 561 10.52 -17.15 3.30
N ALA A 562 10.76 -15.85 3.14
CA ALA A 562 11.93 -15.18 3.71
C ALA A 562 11.71 -14.93 5.23
N PRO A 563 12.75 -14.94 6.08
CA PRO A 563 12.63 -15.03 7.55
C PRO A 563 12.04 -13.82 8.31
N GLU A 564 11.28 -12.93 7.65
CA GLU A 564 10.94 -11.58 8.14
C GLU A 564 9.41 -11.31 8.17
N GLU A 565 8.58 -12.34 8.41
CA GLU A 565 7.11 -12.21 8.54
C GLU A 565 6.53 -12.87 9.83
N ILE A 566 7.27 -12.95 10.94
CA ILE A 566 6.75 -13.57 12.18
C ILE A 566 6.95 -12.65 13.39
N GLU A 567 6.26 -11.51 13.39
CA GLU A 567 5.85 -10.87 14.63
C GLU A 567 4.49 -10.18 14.44
N ASP A 568 3.44 -11.00 14.31
CA ASP A 568 2.07 -10.61 14.65
C ASP A 568 1.19 -11.85 14.82
N GLY A 569 1.08 -12.33 16.07
CA GLY A 569 -0.01 -13.19 16.54
C GLY A 569 -0.21 -14.53 15.80
N PHE A 570 0.62 -15.52 16.09
CA PHE A 570 0.43 -16.90 15.62
C PHE A 570 -0.84 -17.52 16.25
N GLN A 571 -1.95 -17.54 15.52
CA GLN A 571 -3.12 -18.40 15.81
C GLN A 571 -3.23 -19.47 14.72
N VAL A 572 -2.66 -20.65 15.00
CA VAL A 572 -2.99 -21.88 14.28
C VAL A 572 -4.48 -22.17 14.49
N THR A 573 -5.12 -22.62 13.42
CA THR A 573 -6.46 -23.18 13.31
C THR A 573 -7.07 -23.66 14.64
N GLN A 574 -8.13 -23.00 15.12
CA GLN A 574 -8.98 -23.60 16.16
C GLN A 574 -9.74 -24.78 15.56
N GLY A 575 -9.22 -25.99 15.75
CA GLY A 575 -9.98 -27.22 15.70
C GLY A 575 -10.77 -27.38 16.99
N ILE A 576 -12.07 -27.65 16.85
CA ILE A 576 -13.14 -27.71 17.86
C ILE A 576 -13.88 -26.35 18.01
N PRO A 577 -15.14 -26.24 17.56
CA PRO A 577 -15.98 -25.09 17.89
C PRO A 577 -16.28 -25.16 19.40
N LEU A 578 -15.58 -24.36 20.19
CA LEU A 578 -16.03 -24.01 21.53
C LEU A 578 -17.18 -23.03 21.36
N GLY A 579 -18.40 -23.53 21.48
CA GLY A 579 -19.56 -22.69 21.69
C GLY A 579 -19.35 -21.82 22.93
N ASP A 580 -20.02 -20.67 22.95
CA ASP A 580 -20.09 -19.79 24.11
C ASP A 580 -20.38 -20.61 25.39
N ALA A 581 -19.51 -20.42 26.40
CA ALA A 581 -19.41 -21.10 27.70
C ALA A 581 -18.56 -22.40 27.75
N GLY A 582 -17.26 -22.25 28.05
CA GLY A 582 -16.36 -23.33 28.49
C GLY A 582 -15.28 -22.80 29.45
N ASP A 583 -15.13 -23.44 30.62
CA ASP A 583 -14.41 -22.94 31.80
C ASP A 583 -12.89 -22.75 31.62
N VAL A 584 -12.32 -21.82 32.42
CA VAL A 584 -10.89 -21.46 32.48
C VAL A 584 -9.96 -22.65 32.77
N VAL A 585 -10.51 -23.76 33.30
CA VAL A 585 -9.79 -25.00 33.62
C VAL A 585 -9.29 -25.73 32.36
N ASP A 586 -10.03 -25.71 31.26
CA ASP A 586 -9.64 -26.41 30.02
C ASP A 586 -8.47 -25.70 29.30
N LYS A 587 -8.34 -24.38 29.46
CA LYS A 587 -7.24 -23.60 28.87
C LYS A 587 -5.88 -23.89 29.53
N LYS A 588 -5.86 -24.25 30.82
CA LYS A 588 -4.63 -24.60 31.52
C LYS A 588 -4.15 -26.00 31.13
N ALA A 589 -5.07 -26.97 31.09
CA ALA A 589 -4.78 -28.34 30.66
C ALA A 589 -4.24 -28.40 29.22
N LEU A 590 -4.81 -27.61 28.30
CA LEU A 590 -4.31 -27.52 26.92
C LEU A 590 -2.90 -26.89 26.82
N ARG A 591 -2.55 -25.93 27.69
CA ARG A 591 -1.21 -25.35 27.75
C ARG A 591 -0.18 -26.35 28.28
N GLU A 592 -0.53 -27.12 29.31
CA GLU A 592 0.33 -28.17 29.86
C GLU A 592 0.55 -29.29 28.83
N CYS A 593 -0.49 -29.69 28.09
CA CYS A 593 -0.33 -30.63 26.97
C CYS A 593 0.55 -30.10 25.85
N ARG A 594 0.54 -28.78 25.60
CA ARG A 594 1.43 -28.14 24.61
C ARG A 594 2.89 -28.21 25.02
N GLN A 595 3.17 -27.85 26.26
CA GLN A 595 4.53 -27.89 26.78
C GLN A 595 5.08 -29.32 26.75
N LEU A 596 4.28 -30.30 27.19
CA LEU A 596 4.69 -31.70 27.16
C LEU A 596 4.92 -32.22 25.72
N ALA A 597 4.10 -31.80 24.76
CA ALA A 597 4.31 -32.15 23.35
C ALA A 597 5.64 -31.61 22.82
N GLN A 598 5.99 -30.36 23.15
CA GLN A 598 7.25 -29.73 22.74
C GLN A 598 8.49 -30.40 23.36
N GLU A 599 8.41 -30.75 24.65
CA GLU A 599 9.49 -31.49 25.33
C GLU A 599 9.72 -32.85 24.67
N LEU A 600 8.65 -33.62 24.43
CA LEU A 600 8.73 -34.91 23.73
C LEU A 600 9.25 -34.78 22.29
N PHE A 601 8.96 -33.68 21.59
CA PHE A 601 9.53 -33.42 20.26
C PHE A 601 11.05 -33.22 20.31
N SER A 602 11.52 -32.37 21.23
CA SER A 602 12.95 -32.13 21.41
C SER A 602 13.70 -33.41 21.76
N GLU A 603 13.16 -34.20 22.69
CA GLU A 603 13.74 -35.48 23.07
C GLU A 603 13.75 -36.51 21.93
N MET A 604 12.76 -36.46 21.03
CA MET A 604 12.71 -37.37 19.90
C MET A 604 13.74 -37.01 18.82
N GLU A 605 13.99 -35.72 18.59
CA GLU A 605 15.08 -35.27 17.71
C GLU A 605 16.45 -35.66 18.28
N GLU A 606 16.69 -35.44 19.57
CA GLU A 606 17.93 -35.88 20.24
C GLU A 606 18.13 -37.40 20.13
N ALA A 607 17.06 -38.19 20.34
CA ALA A 607 17.11 -39.65 20.20
C ALA A 607 17.35 -40.08 18.74
N ARG A 608 16.84 -39.34 17.75
CA ARG A 608 17.11 -39.57 16.32
C ARG A 608 18.58 -39.32 15.98
N GLU A 609 19.17 -38.24 16.50
CA GLU A 609 20.57 -37.88 16.24
C GLU A 609 21.56 -38.94 16.73
N ILE A 610 21.28 -39.56 17.88
CA ILE A 610 22.15 -40.60 18.47
C ILE A 610 21.74 -42.04 18.10
N GLY A 611 20.67 -42.22 17.32
CA GLY A 611 20.19 -43.53 16.86
C GLY A 611 19.56 -44.40 17.95
N ASP A 612 18.99 -43.82 19.01
CA ASP A 612 18.35 -44.55 20.11
C ASP A 612 16.91 -44.96 19.75
N HIS A 613 16.80 -46.08 19.03
CA HIS A 613 15.51 -46.61 18.61
C HIS A 613 14.60 -47.04 19.76
N ALA A 614 15.15 -47.41 20.93
CA ALA A 614 14.34 -47.80 22.08
C ALA A 614 13.67 -46.56 22.70
N ARG A 615 14.41 -45.45 22.83
CA ARG A 615 13.87 -44.19 23.33
C ARG A 615 12.84 -43.57 22.39
N ILE A 616 13.09 -43.60 21.08
CA ILE A 616 12.10 -43.18 20.07
C ILE A 616 10.80 -43.97 20.24
N GLU A 617 10.88 -45.29 20.47
CA GLU A 617 9.70 -46.14 20.65
C GLU A 617 8.89 -45.79 21.92
N GLU A 618 9.56 -45.36 22.99
CA GLU A 618 8.92 -44.90 24.22
C GLU A 618 8.23 -43.54 24.01
N ILE A 619 8.92 -42.58 23.41
CA ILE A 619 8.39 -41.24 23.12
C ILE A 619 7.15 -41.34 22.21
N GLU A 620 7.17 -42.20 21.18
CA GLU A 620 5.99 -42.45 20.35
C GLU A 620 4.77 -42.97 21.14
N LYS A 621 4.99 -43.80 22.18
CA LYS A 621 3.90 -44.30 23.04
C LYS A 621 3.32 -43.19 23.91
N GLU A 622 4.17 -42.30 24.41
CA GLU A 622 3.78 -41.14 25.22
C GLU A 622 2.99 -40.13 24.39
N MET A 623 3.48 -39.82 23.18
CA MET A 623 2.77 -38.97 22.23
C MET A 623 1.43 -39.56 21.81
N ALA A 624 1.34 -40.86 21.51
CA ALA A 624 0.08 -41.50 21.17
C ALA A 624 -0.94 -41.44 22.32
N ALA A 625 -0.48 -41.47 23.58
CA ALA A 625 -1.34 -41.28 24.75
C ALA A 625 -1.79 -39.82 24.87
N LEU A 626 -0.89 -38.87 24.62
CA LEU A 626 -1.17 -37.43 24.62
C LEU A 626 -2.18 -37.05 23.53
N THR A 627 -2.00 -37.51 22.28
CA THR A 627 -2.96 -37.28 21.18
C THR A 627 -4.37 -37.71 21.60
N LYS A 628 -4.49 -38.89 22.19
CA LYS A 628 -5.78 -39.44 22.62
C LYS A 628 -6.40 -38.65 23.77
N TYR A 629 -5.58 -38.17 24.71
CA TYR A 629 -6.03 -37.32 25.80
C TYR A 629 -6.66 -36.04 25.25
N ILE A 630 -5.96 -35.35 24.35
CA ILE A 630 -6.42 -34.12 23.69
C ILE A 630 -7.70 -34.37 22.87
N GLU A 631 -7.77 -35.48 22.13
CA GLU A 631 -8.94 -35.84 21.33
C GLU A 631 -10.18 -36.20 22.16
N SER A 632 -10.02 -36.59 23.43
CA SER A 632 -11.12 -37.08 24.27
C SER A 632 -11.87 -35.99 25.04
N GLY A 633 -11.28 -34.80 25.22
CA GLY A 633 -11.92 -33.60 25.76
C GLY A 633 -12.59 -33.72 27.14
N LYS A 634 -12.39 -34.81 27.90
CA LYS A 634 -12.94 -35.03 29.24
C LYS A 634 -11.93 -35.79 30.10
N GLY A 635 -11.77 -35.36 31.36
CA GLY A 635 -10.96 -36.03 32.37
C GLY A 635 -11.26 -37.54 32.50
N LEU A 636 -10.25 -38.30 32.91
CA LEU A 636 -10.21 -39.76 33.05
C LEU A 636 -11.49 -40.35 33.69
N GLY A 637 -12.48 -40.70 32.88
CA GLY A 637 -13.76 -41.17 33.38
C GLY A 637 -14.69 -41.71 32.29
N GLY A 638 -14.26 -42.76 31.58
CA GLY A 638 -15.11 -43.47 30.62
C GLY A 638 -14.51 -44.80 30.20
N ARG A 639 -15.28 -45.89 30.38
CA ARG A 639 -14.89 -47.30 30.15
C ARG A 639 -13.89 -47.50 29.01
N GLN A 640 -12.66 -47.90 29.37
CA GLN A 640 -11.64 -48.36 28.43
C GLN A 640 -12.12 -49.63 27.70
N ARG A 641 -12.26 -49.56 26.37
CA ARG A 641 -12.21 -50.76 25.53
C ARG A 641 -10.80 -51.35 25.60
N ARG A 642 -10.72 -52.65 25.88
CA ARG A 642 -9.50 -53.43 26.09
C ARG A 642 -8.62 -53.48 24.83
N THR A 643 -7.32 -53.25 25.07
CA THR A 643 -6.14 -53.82 24.38
C THR A 643 -6.19 -53.93 22.86
N GLY A 644 -5.84 -52.82 22.20
CA GLY A 644 -5.18 -52.80 20.88
C GLY A 644 -4.03 -51.79 20.96
N ASP A 645 -2.94 -52.03 20.22
CA ASP A 645 -1.77 -51.14 20.24
C ASP A 645 -2.21 -49.69 19.93
N LYS A 646 -2.08 -48.81 20.92
CA LYS A 646 -2.55 -47.41 20.85
C LYS A 646 -1.92 -46.69 19.66
N ARG A 647 -0.70 -47.08 19.28
CA ARG A 647 0.06 -46.58 18.15
C ARG A 647 -0.62 -46.86 16.81
N LYS A 648 -1.13 -48.08 16.61
CA LYS A 648 -1.78 -48.49 15.37
C LYS A 648 -3.06 -47.69 15.10
N ASN A 649 -3.82 -47.39 16.15
CA ASN A 649 -5.08 -46.64 16.03
C ASN A 649 -4.87 -45.19 15.53
N VAL A 650 -3.79 -44.51 15.96
CA VAL A 650 -3.49 -43.14 15.50
C VAL A 650 -3.02 -43.15 14.04
N ARG A 651 -2.15 -44.09 13.66
CA ARG A 651 -1.68 -44.27 12.27
C ARG A 651 -2.84 -44.59 11.32
N ASP A 652 -3.74 -45.49 11.72
CA ASP A 652 -4.94 -45.82 10.94
C ASP A 652 -5.91 -44.63 10.87
N ALA A 653 -6.08 -43.86 11.95
CA ALA A 653 -6.93 -42.67 11.97
C ALA A 653 -6.39 -41.55 11.07
N PHE A 654 -5.07 -41.32 11.10
CA PHE A 654 -4.37 -40.37 10.23
C PHE A 654 -4.57 -40.72 8.76
N ARG A 655 -4.23 -41.95 8.37
CA ARG A 655 -4.37 -42.44 6.99
C ARG A 655 -5.81 -42.29 6.51
N ASN A 656 -6.78 -42.71 7.32
CA ASN A 656 -8.19 -42.60 6.97
C ASN A 656 -8.65 -41.13 6.82
N ALA A 657 -8.11 -40.19 7.59
CA ALA A 657 -8.45 -38.76 7.46
C ALA A 657 -7.88 -38.14 6.17
N VAL A 658 -6.61 -38.44 5.86
CA VAL A 658 -5.97 -38.03 4.60
C VAL A 658 -6.73 -38.63 3.40
N ASP A 659 -7.02 -39.94 3.42
CA ASP A 659 -7.74 -40.62 2.35
C ASP A 659 -9.16 -40.05 2.13
N ARG A 660 -9.88 -39.70 3.19
CA ARG A 660 -11.20 -39.04 3.08
C ARG A 660 -11.10 -37.68 2.39
N THR A 661 -10.07 -36.91 2.72
CA THR A 661 -9.84 -35.58 2.15
C THR A 661 -9.48 -35.68 0.67
N ILE A 662 -8.55 -36.57 0.33
CA ILE A 662 -8.16 -36.86 -1.05
C ILE A 662 -9.39 -37.34 -1.87
N LYS A 663 -10.24 -38.20 -1.32
CA LYS A 663 -11.49 -38.63 -1.98
C LYS A 663 -12.47 -37.49 -2.21
N GLN A 664 -12.51 -36.49 -1.32
CA GLN A 664 -13.34 -35.30 -1.52
C GLN A 664 -12.75 -34.41 -2.62
N ILE A 665 -11.43 -34.21 -2.62
CA ILE A 665 -10.70 -33.48 -3.67
C ILE A 665 -10.96 -34.14 -5.03
N GLU A 666 -10.91 -35.47 -5.12
CA GLU A 666 -11.10 -36.24 -6.37
C GLU A 666 -12.44 -35.96 -7.08
N ARG A 667 -13.47 -35.52 -6.33
CA ARG A 667 -14.78 -35.15 -6.90
C ARG A 667 -14.74 -33.84 -7.70
N TYR A 668 -13.77 -32.97 -7.42
CA TYR A 668 -13.69 -31.61 -7.96
C TYR A 668 -12.38 -31.35 -8.74
N ASP A 669 -11.27 -31.99 -8.34
CA ASP A 669 -9.95 -31.90 -8.97
C ASP A 669 -9.26 -33.28 -8.94
N LYS A 670 -9.53 -34.07 -9.99
CA LYS A 670 -8.94 -35.41 -10.15
C LYS A 670 -7.41 -35.37 -10.28
N PRO A 671 -6.79 -34.47 -11.08
CA PRO A 671 -5.33 -34.32 -11.13
C PRO A 671 -4.68 -34.08 -9.76
N LEU A 672 -5.24 -33.18 -8.94
CA LEU A 672 -4.73 -32.94 -7.59
C LEU A 672 -4.83 -34.20 -6.71
N ALA A 673 -5.95 -34.91 -6.77
CA ALA A 673 -6.12 -36.14 -6.00
C ALA A 673 -5.12 -37.22 -6.42
N GLU A 674 -4.88 -37.41 -7.72
CA GLU A 674 -3.90 -38.36 -8.24
C GLU A 674 -2.48 -37.99 -7.80
N HIS A 675 -2.14 -36.70 -7.87
CA HIS A 675 -0.87 -36.17 -7.40
C HIS A 675 -0.64 -36.45 -5.91
N LEU A 676 -1.62 -36.14 -5.05
CA LEU A 676 -1.51 -36.39 -3.61
C LEU A 676 -1.42 -37.89 -3.29
N LYS A 677 -2.20 -38.74 -3.97
CA LYS A 677 -2.11 -40.22 -3.83
C LYS A 677 -0.74 -40.75 -4.24
N ALA A 678 -0.17 -40.20 -5.31
CA ALA A 678 1.14 -40.63 -5.80
C ALA A 678 2.28 -40.13 -4.90
N SER A 679 2.16 -38.93 -4.34
CA SER A 679 3.25 -38.21 -3.66
C SER A 679 3.26 -38.41 -2.14
N ILE A 680 2.12 -38.65 -1.50
CA ILE A 680 2.07 -38.94 -0.05
C ILE A 680 2.36 -40.42 0.18
N LYS A 681 3.45 -40.71 0.90
CA LYS A 681 3.85 -42.08 1.26
C LYS A 681 3.55 -42.35 2.72
N PHE A 682 2.85 -43.45 2.99
CA PHE A 682 2.55 -43.91 4.34
C PHE A 682 3.56 -45.01 4.74
N GLY A 683 4.49 -44.68 5.63
CA GLY A 683 5.42 -45.62 6.27
C GLY A 683 5.31 -45.57 7.80
N ASN A 684 6.37 -45.99 8.52
CA ASN A 684 6.51 -45.66 9.95
C ASN A 684 6.57 -44.14 10.13
N GLU A 685 7.29 -43.49 9.22
CA GLU A 685 7.28 -42.04 8.96
C GLU A 685 6.39 -41.74 7.75
N VAL A 686 5.72 -40.59 7.76
CA VAL A 686 4.93 -40.06 6.64
C VAL A 686 5.71 -38.97 5.95
N VAL A 687 5.62 -38.93 4.62
CA VAL A 687 6.31 -37.92 3.81
C VAL A 687 5.51 -37.59 2.57
N TYR A 688 5.57 -36.32 2.16
CA TYR A 688 5.14 -35.86 0.85
C TYR A 688 6.37 -35.72 -0.06
N ARG A 689 6.50 -36.60 -1.05
CA ARG A 689 7.59 -36.61 -2.05
C ARG A 689 7.01 -36.44 -3.45
N PRO A 690 6.96 -35.22 -3.99
CA PRO A 690 6.51 -35.03 -5.36
C PRO A 690 7.59 -35.48 -6.35
N GLY A 691 7.17 -36.03 -7.50
CA GLY A 691 8.12 -36.44 -8.55
C GLY A 691 8.89 -35.29 -9.19
N MET A 692 8.38 -34.06 -9.06
CA MET A 692 9.04 -32.81 -9.41
C MET A 692 8.83 -31.79 -8.28
N PRO A 693 9.79 -30.91 -7.97
CA PRO A 693 9.60 -29.88 -6.95
C PRO A 693 8.39 -28.98 -7.25
N ILE A 694 7.46 -28.87 -6.30
CA ILE A 694 6.27 -28.02 -6.39
C ILE A 694 6.24 -27.10 -5.17
N THR A 695 6.14 -25.79 -5.42
CA THR A 695 5.94 -24.79 -4.36
C THR A 695 4.46 -24.67 -4.04
N TRP A 696 4.09 -24.88 -2.77
CA TRP A 696 2.73 -24.76 -2.27
C TRP A 696 2.57 -23.52 -1.39
N ASP A 697 1.54 -22.71 -1.63
CA ASP A 697 1.11 -21.70 -0.65
C ASP A 697 0.12 -22.32 0.34
N VAL A 698 0.60 -22.54 1.57
CA VAL A 698 -0.13 -23.21 2.66
C VAL A 698 -0.60 -22.26 3.75
N ARG A 699 -0.29 -20.96 3.62
CA ARG A 699 -0.58 -19.93 4.63
C ARG A 699 -2.08 -19.67 4.73
N PRO A 700 -2.69 -19.70 5.92
CA PRO A 700 -4.11 -19.42 6.07
C PRO A 700 -4.43 -17.98 5.66
N ILE A 701 -5.55 -17.78 4.98
CA ILE A 701 -6.11 -16.45 4.77
C ILE A 701 -6.93 -16.11 6.00
N VAL A 702 -6.36 -15.24 6.83
CA VAL A 702 -7.11 -14.53 7.85
C VAL A 702 -7.82 -13.38 7.12
N ASN A 703 -9.15 -13.35 7.16
CA ASN A 703 -9.91 -12.19 6.67
C ASN A 703 -9.61 -11.02 7.61
N GLY A 704 -8.55 -10.27 7.29
CA GLY A 704 -8.04 -9.13 8.05
C GLY A 704 -8.55 -7.80 7.57
#